data_AF-A0AAV2B5B1-F1
#
_entry.id   AF-A0AAV2B5B1-F1
#
_cell.length_a   1.000
_cell.length_b   1.000
_cell.length_c   1.000
_cell.angle_alpha   90.00
_cell.angle_beta   90.00
_cell.angle_gamma   90.00
#
_symmetry.space_group_name_H-M   'P 1'
#
loop_
_entity.id
_entity.type
_entity.pdbx_description
1 polymer ?
#
loop_
_entity_poly.entity_id
_entity_poly.type
_entity_poly.pdbx_seq_one_letter_code
_entity_poly.pdbx_strand_id
1 'polypeptide(L)'
;MVSVKDDLKQQEISQAVIVADNFNRKFAPLTNSQPLFLLPVVNGTFMDYLLQSLEDAGIQETFIFCCLHNNLIRNYINSSHWSNKDAPMSVTVISDSGFLSMGDIMRALDAKALIRSDFILINGAIITTFPLNDILEEHRKCRQTDKNSAITLLYRKASPKHKTKCKEHLFLIAVESESNRIRYYQRINKAKTAHIPLEVFQENDEVTVHYNLLDSFISICSPCVPLLFSDNFDYQSMDDFVRGLLVNEELLGNSMYIHIAEAGYGANISNLYMYDVVSQDIMSRWAHPIVPDLMESHGCTFSHSEHNIYKQPGVEVGRNCQLKQNVVIGKGTTIGDNTFVENSVIGRNCDIGENAVIKGSYIWNDTSVGNGCNLNMCLLGEKVKLWKNVQINAGCILGSEVVIDENIVVPPLTRLQSEVFVDEDSFGEDDFDDDHKSDQDKTCDFNVVGKKGHGYVCKISVECDEEDEGVIEDVWGKATDESIEDDDEESESSSSEILSPGEAVSDESEGGGYDDETNQFYNEVLESLQRGIEEKVNSENTILEINASKHAYNITIKEVNTLLIKALLKLPLESGQVSTPQQYLSSIKPSLQFFHALVSKYIRSAESQLDCLTSIEDFMKSNEDIAPALIKVIHFWYDKELLKEPVIIKWFKDLSPESDKVRKQATTFITWLQTADEESSEDEVSSED
;
A
#
# COMPACT_ATOMS: atom_id res chain seq x y z
N MET A 1 -47.04 -3.60 36.13
CA MET A 1 -47.08 -3.11 34.73
C MET A 1 -45.70 -2.63 34.25
N VAL A 2 -44.61 -3.18 34.79
CA VAL A 2 -43.20 -2.80 34.49
C VAL A 2 -42.39 -4.00 33.94
N SER A 3 -43.03 -5.12 33.59
CA SER A 3 -42.32 -6.37 33.24
C SER A 3 -42.70 -6.94 31.87
N VAL A 4 -43.17 -6.10 30.92
CA VAL A 4 -43.54 -6.58 29.57
C VAL A 4 -42.83 -5.78 28.46
N LYS A 5 -42.15 -4.68 28.80
CA LYS A 5 -41.35 -3.92 27.82
C LYS A 5 -39.93 -4.45 27.65
N ASP A 6 -39.39 -5.16 28.64
CA ASP A 6 -38.05 -5.78 28.52
C ASP A 6 -38.09 -7.11 27.75
N ASP A 7 -39.22 -7.83 27.78
CA ASP A 7 -39.38 -9.12 27.08
C ASP A 7 -39.64 -8.99 25.56
N LEU A 8 -39.79 -7.76 25.05
CA LEU A 8 -39.99 -7.45 23.62
C LEU A 8 -38.81 -6.69 23.01
N LYS A 9 -37.65 -6.62 23.68
CA LYS A 9 -36.40 -6.50 22.94
C LYS A 9 -36.25 -7.83 22.20
N GLN A 10 -36.64 -7.85 20.91
CA GLN A 10 -36.14 -8.88 20.00
C GLN A 10 -34.65 -9.00 20.30
N GLN A 11 -34.20 -10.17 20.78
CA GLN A 11 -32.77 -10.39 20.98
C GLN A 11 -32.12 -10.11 19.63
N GLU A 12 -31.40 -9.00 19.55
CA GLU A 12 -30.68 -8.62 18.34
C GLU A 12 -29.67 -9.72 18.08
N ILE A 13 -29.79 -10.33 16.90
CA ILE A 13 -28.91 -11.40 16.46
C ILE A 13 -27.50 -10.82 16.38
N SER A 14 -26.56 -11.39 17.14
CA SER A 14 -25.16 -10.99 17.05
C SER A 14 -24.58 -11.49 15.74
N GLN A 15 -24.23 -10.56 14.86
CA GLN A 15 -23.68 -10.83 13.53
C GLN A 15 -22.17 -10.55 13.52
N ALA A 16 -21.42 -11.40 12.82
CA ALA A 16 -20.00 -11.18 12.54
C ALA A 16 -19.73 -11.21 11.03
N VAL A 17 -18.77 -10.39 10.61
CA VAL A 17 -18.29 -10.28 9.24
C VAL A 17 -16.80 -10.58 9.25
N ILE A 18 -16.40 -11.60 8.50
CA ILE A 18 -15.01 -12.02 8.35
C ILE A 18 -14.56 -11.69 6.93
N VAL A 19 -13.51 -10.89 6.84
CA VAL A 19 -12.77 -10.68 5.60
C VAL A 19 -11.74 -11.79 5.50
N ALA A 20 -12.04 -12.81 4.69
CA ALA A 20 -11.22 -14.01 4.58
C ALA A 20 -10.09 -13.91 3.54
N ASP A 21 -10.03 -12.83 2.79
CA ASP A 21 -8.91 -12.58 1.89
C ASP A 21 -7.92 -11.61 2.54
N ASN A 22 -6.64 -11.90 2.36
CA ASN A 22 -5.58 -10.97 2.71
C ASN A 22 -5.02 -10.51 1.38
N PHE A 23 -5.33 -9.27 0.99
CA PHE A 23 -4.94 -8.66 -0.29
C PHE A 23 -3.42 -8.48 -0.46
N ASN A 24 -2.63 -9.17 0.36
CA ASN A 24 -1.18 -9.13 0.43
C ASN A 24 -0.58 -10.48 0.00
N ARG A 25 0.47 -10.44 -0.82
CA ARG A 25 1.16 -11.64 -1.32
C ARG A 25 2.28 -12.17 -0.39
N LYS A 26 2.28 -11.77 0.89
CA LYS A 26 3.39 -12.06 1.84
C LYS A 26 3.62 -13.55 2.11
N PHE A 27 2.55 -14.36 2.08
CA PHE A 27 2.61 -15.81 2.26
C PHE A 27 2.87 -16.60 0.97
N ALA A 28 3.14 -15.92 -0.16
CA ALA A 28 3.59 -16.60 -1.38
C ALA A 28 4.92 -17.33 -1.11
N PRO A 29 5.09 -18.60 -1.53
CA PRO A 29 4.26 -19.34 -2.51
C PRO A 29 3.13 -20.22 -1.92
N LEU A 30 2.91 -20.22 -0.61
CA LEU A 30 1.91 -21.13 0.02
C LEU A 30 0.48 -20.81 -0.41
N THR A 31 0.17 -19.50 -0.49
CA THR A 31 -1.16 -18.98 -0.81
C THR A 31 -1.62 -19.26 -2.24
N ASN A 32 -0.70 -19.59 -3.16
CA ASN A 32 -1.04 -19.90 -4.55
C ASN A 32 -1.79 -21.23 -4.67
N SER A 33 -1.52 -22.17 -3.75
CA SER A 33 -2.15 -23.50 -3.75
C SER A 33 -3.46 -23.55 -2.95
N GLN A 34 -3.55 -22.77 -1.88
CA GLN A 34 -4.68 -22.73 -0.97
C GLN A 34 -4.77 -21.36 -0.28
N PRO A 35 -5.98 -20.88 0.06
CA PRO A 35 -6.15 -19.57 0.70
C PRO A 35 -5.56 -19.57 2.12
N LEU A 36 -5.18 -18.36 2.60
CA LEU A 36 -4.58 -18.16 3.92
C LEU A 36 -5.37 -18.83 5.04
N PHE A 37 -6.70 -18.75 5.02
CA PHE A 37 -7.58 -19.28 6.08
C PHE A 37 -7.63 -20.81 6.18
N LEU A 38 -7.19 -21.52 5.13
CA LEU A 38 -7.11 -22.97 5.14
C LEU A 38 -5.70 -23.47 5.49
N LEU A 39 -4.71 -22.57 5.63
CA LEU A 39 -3.39 -22.97 6.08
C LEU A 39 -3.47 -23.58 7.49
N PRO A 40 -2.76 -24.70 7.74
CA PRO A 40 -2.82 -25.37 9.03
C PRO A 40 -1.90 -24.68 10.05
N VAL A 41 -2.44 -24.31 11.21
CA VAL A 41 -1.71 -23.91 12.41
C VAL A 41 -1.90 -24.95 13.51
N VAL A 42 -0.80 -25.51 14.00
CA VAL A 42 -0.82 -26.55 15.02
C VAL A 42 -1.81 -27.69 14.65
N ASN A 43 -1.78 -28.12 13.38
CA ASN A 43 -2.62 -29.20 12.80
C ASN A 43 -4.15 -28.96 12.77
N GLY A 44 -4.62 -27.74 13.02
CA GLY A 44 -5.98 -27.27 12.74
C GLY A 44 -5.94 -26.12 11.72
N THR A 45 -7.03 -25.84 11.01
CA THR A 45 -7.04 -24.70 10.06
C THR A 45 -7.30 -23.38 10.80
N PHE A 46 -6.85 -22.26 10.25
CA PHE A 46 -7.17 -20.94 10.81
C PHE A 46 -8.67 -20.71 10.94
N MET A 47 -9.42 -21.12 9.91
CA MET A 47 -10.87 -21.02 9.91
C MET A 47 -11.50 -21.74 11.09
N ASP A 48 -10.99 -22.92 11.48
CA ASP A 48 -11.52 -23.65 12.63
C ASP A 48 -11.33 -22.88 13.94
N TYR A 49 -10.12 -22.34 14.16
CA TYR A 49 -9.83 -21.59 15.39
C TYR A 49 -10.68 -20.33 15.49
N LEU A 50 -10.85 -19.63 14.37
CA LEU A 50 -11.65 -18.42 14.33
C LEU A 50 -13.13 -18.73 14.55
N LEU A 51 -13.69 -19.69 13.82
CA LEU A 51 -15.11 -20.05 13.96
C LEU A 51 -15.43 -20.61 15.35
N GLN A 52 -14.54 -21.42 15.93
CA GLN A 52 -14.70 -21.88 17.30
C GLN A 52 -14.70 -20.72 18.30
N SER A 53 -13.81 -19.74 18.12
CA SER A 53 -13.76 -18.55 18.97
C SER A 53 -15.06 -17.74 18.91
N LEU A 54 -15.65 -17.61 17.72
CA LEU A 54 -16.91 -16.89 17.53
C LEU A 54 -18.10 -17.64 18.12
N GLU A 55 -18.09 -18.98 18.00
CA GLU A 55 -19.09 -19.84 18.63
C GLU A 55 -19.01 -19.77 20.17
N ASP A 56 -17.81 -19.85 20.74
CA ASP A 56 -17.56 -19.70 22.17
C ASP A 56 -17.96 -18.30 22.68
N ALA A 57 -17.79 -17.27 21.85
CA ALA A 57 -18.24 -15.91 22.12
C ALA A 57 -19.76 -15.72 22.00
N GLY A 58 -20.50 -16.71 21.51
CA GLY A 58 -21.97 -16.70 21.41
C GLY A 58 -22.52 -15.98 20.18
N ILE A 59 -21.77 -15.91 19.08
CA ILE A 59 -22.20 -15.28 17.82
C ILE A 59 -23.12 -16.23 17.04
N GLN A 60 -24.21 -15.69 16.49
CA GLN A 60 -25.29 -16.47 15.88
C GLN A 60 -25.21 -16.54 14.36
N GLU A 61 -24.83 -15.45 13.70
CA GLU A 61 -24.70 -15.36 12.24
C GLU A 61 -23.31 -14.85 11.87
N THR A 62 -22.61 -15.55 10.98
CA THR A 62 -21.28 -15.16 10.49
C THR A 62 -21.26 -15.13 8.96
N PHE A 63 -20.79 -14.02 8.39
CA PHE A 63 -20.61 -13.83 6.95
C PHE A 63 -19.12 -13.85 6.61
N ILE A 64 -18.72 -14.79 5.76
CA ILE A 64 -17.34 -14.91 5.28
C ILE A 64 -17.27 -14.36 3.86
N PHE A 65 -16.46 -13.32 3.65
CA PHE A 65 -16.19 -12.75 2.34
C PHE A 65 -14.87 -13.29 1.79
N CYS A 66 -14.89 -13.82 0.57
CA CYS A 66 -13.71 -14.40 -0.07
C CYS A 66 -13.70 -14.10 -1.58
N CYS A 67 -12.52 -13.79 -2.12
CA CYS A 67 -12.30 -13.62 -3.55
C CYS A 67 -11.57 -14.86 -4.11
N LEU A 68 -10.36 -15.11 -3.61
CA LEU A 68 -9.48 -16.19 -4.08
C LEU A 68 -9.97 -17.58 -3.62
N HIS A 69 -9.83 -18.59 -4.50
CA HIS A 69 -10.15 -20.01 -4.23
C HIS A 69 -11.50 -20.27 -3.51
N ASN A 70 -12.55 -19.52 -3.84
CA ASN A 70 -13.85 -19.63 -3.15
C ASN A 70 -14.40 -21.07 -3.04
N ASN A 71 -14.22 -21.88 -4.10
CA ASN A 71 -14.71 -23.25 -4.13
C ASN A 71 -14.14 -24.11 -2.98
N LEU A 72 -12.86 -23.90 -2.63
CA LEU A 72 -12.22 -24.63 -1.53
C LEU A 72 -12.84 -24.25 -0.19
N ILE A 73 -13.04 -22.96 0.06
CA ILE A 73 -13.65 -22.45 1.31
C ILE A 73 -15.09 -22.96 1.45
N ARG A 74 -15.89 -22.91 0.38
CA ARG A 74 -17.27 -23.45 0.39
C ARG A 74 -17.30 -24.94 0.64
N ASN A 75 -16.43 -25.72 -0.02
CA ASN A 75 -16.35 -27.17 0.18
C ASN A 75 -15.95 -27.51 1.60
N TYR A 76 -15.00 -26.76 2.17
CA TYR A 76 -14.55 -26.92 3.55
C TYR A 76 -15.72 -26.72 4.54
N ILE A 77 -16.43 -25.59 4.43
CA ILE A 77 -17.55 -25.26 5.32
C ILE A 77 -18.69 -26.27 5.16
N ASN A 78 -19.00 -26.71 3.93
CA ASN A 78 -19.99 -27.75 3.70
C ASN A 78 -19.63 -29.10 4.35
N SER A 79 -18.32 -29.41 4.46
CA SER A 79 -17.83 -30.61 5.14
C SER A 79 -17.77 -30.48 6.67
N SER A 80 -17.80 -29.25 7.17
CA SER A 80 -17.67 -28.92 8.59
C SER A 80 -18.98 -29.09 9.37
N HIS A 81 -18.88 -29.06 10.71
CA HIS A 81 -20.05 -29.17 11.57
C HIS A 81 -20.94 -27.91 11.57
N TRP A 82 -20.41 -26.76 11.17
CA TRP A 82 -21.14 -25.48 11.07
C TRP A 82 -22.17 -25.44 9.93
N SER A 83 -22.19 -26.44 9.03
CA SER A 83 -23.24 -26.60 8.00
C SER A 83 -24.50 -27.27 8.55
N ASN A 84 -24.42 -27.91 9.73
CA ASN A 84 -25.57 -28.59 10.32
C ASN A 84 -26.60 -27.56 10.83
N LYS A 85 -27.88 -27.84 10.58
CA LYS A 85 -29.00 -26.98 11.00
C LYS A 85 -29.15 -26.85 12.52
N ASP A 86 -28.54 -27.75 13.28
CA ASP A 86 -28.58 -27.76 14.75
C ASP A 86 -27.39 -27.02 15.38
N ALA A 87 -26.46 -26.48 14.58
CA ALA A 87 -25.34 -25.69 15.08
C ALA A 87 -25.84 -24.36 15.68
N PRO A 88 -25.23 -23.88 16.78
CA PRO A 88 -25.62 -22.61 17.40
C PRO A 88 -25.29 -21.38 16.54
N MET A 89 -24.31 -21.53 15.63
CA MET A 89 -23.86 -20.49 14.70
C MET A 89 -24.12 -20.90 13.26
N SER A 90 -24.68 -19.98 12.47
CA SER A 90 -24.86 -20.15 11.02
C SER A 90 -23.79 -19.39 10.24
N VAL A 91 -23.15 -20.07 9.28
CA VAL A 91 -22.05 -19.51 8.49
C VAL A 91 -22.47 -19.40 7.02
N THR A 92 -22.38 -18.19 6.47
CA THR A 92 -22.69 -17.93 5.05
C THR A 92 -21.46 -17.41 4.31
N VAL A 93 -21.12 -18.07 3.20
CA VAL A 93 -19.97 -17.69 2.36
C VAL A 93 -20.41 -16.85 1.17
N ILE A 94 -19.93 -15.62 1.14
CA ILE A 94 -20.15 -14.66 0.06
C ILE A 94 -18.87 -14.55 -0.76
N SER A 95 -19.03 -14.65 -2.08
CA SER A 95 -17.90 -14.51 -3.00
C SER A 95 -18.28 -13.68 -4.19
N ASP A 96 -17.33 -12.86 -4.59
CA ASP A 96 -17.38 -12.05 -5.79
C ASP A 96 -15.93 -11.89 -6.29
N SER A 97 -15.73 -11.90 -7.60
CA SER A 97 -14.41 -11.67 -8.20
C SER A 97 -14.01 -10.20 -8.19
N GLY A 98 -14.95 -9.29 -7.91
CA GLY A 98 -14.70 -7.85 -7.83
C GLY A 98 -14.14 -7.36 -6.50
N PHE A 99 -13.86 -8.24 -5.53
CA PHE A 99 -13.29 -7.83 -4.24
C PHE A 99 -11.77 -7.71 -4.34
N LEU A 100 -11.28 -6.48 -4.52
CA LEU A 100 -9.84 -6.15 -4.54
C LEU A 100 -9.36 -5.52 -3.24
N SER A 101 -10.28 -4.90 -2.48
CA SER A 101 -9.98 -4.27 -1.21
C SER A 101 -11.01 -4.60 -0.13
N MET A 102 -10.66 -4.30 1.11
CA MET A 102 -11.59 -4.37 2.24
C MET A 102 -12.75 -3.38 2.06
N GLY A 103 -12.49 -2.20 1.49
CA GLY A 103 -13.51 -1.21 1.16
C GLY A 103 -14.56 -1.75 0.20
N ASP A 104 -14.18 -2.52 -0.81
CA ASP A 104 -15.13 -3.12 -1.76
C ASP A 104 -16.03 -4.16 -1.11
N ILE A 105 -15.49 -4.92 -0.16
CA ILE A 105 -16.28 -5.85 0.67
C ILE A 105 -17.33 -5.09 1.48
N MET A 106 -16.97 -3.94 2.06
CA MET A 106 -17.92 -3.10 2.82
C MET A 106 -19.02 -2.52 1.94
N ARG A 107 -18.68 -2.04 0.74
CA ARG A 107 -19.65 -1.54 -0.25
C ARG A 107 -20.60 -2.65 -0.70
N ALA A 108 -20.07 -3.84 -0.94
CA ALA A 108 -20.88 -5.00 -1.32
C ALA A 108 -21.77 -5.47 -0.17
N LEU A 109 -21.32 -5.31 1.07
CA LEU A 109 -22.09 -5.61 2.25
C LEU A 109 -23.28 -4.64 2.41
N ASP A 110 -23.06 -3.35 2.16
CA ASP A 110 -24.11 -2.32 2.13
C ASP A 110 -25.12 -2.59 1.00
N ALA A 111 -24.62 -2.86 -0.22
CA ALA A 111 -25.46 -3.17 -1.39
C ALA A 111 -26.35 -4.42 -1.17
N LYS A 112 -25.89 -5.39 -0.37
CA LYS A 112 -26.66 -6.60 -0.03
C LYS A 112 -27.55 -6.44 1.20
N ALA A 113 -27.43 -5.34 1.95
CA ALA A 113 -28.21 -5.03 3.16
C ALA A 113 -28.31 -6.20 4.14
N LEU A 114 -27.19 -6.90 4.38
CA LEU A 114 -27.15 -8.11 5.23
C LEU A 114 -27.14 -7.80 6.73
N ILE A 115 -26.64 -6.63 7.09
CA ILE A 115 -26.45 -6.22 8.47
C ILE A 115 -27.71 -5.58 9.01
N ARG A 116 -28.16 -6.02 10.19
CA ARG A 116 -29.37 -5.52 10.85
C ARG A 116 -29.08 -4.62 12.05
N SER A 117 -27.99 -4.89 12.76
CA SER A 117 -27.59 -4.22 14.01
C SER A 117 -26.07 -4.01 14.05
N ASP A 118 -25.55 -3.60 15.20
CA ASP A 118 -24.10 -3.57 15.44
C ASP A 118 -23.53 -4.97 15.21
N PHE A 119 -22.36 -5.02 14.56
CA PHE A 119 -21.73 -6.24 14.11
C PHE A 119 -20.24 -6.23 14.41
N ILE A 120 -19.67 -7.43 14.52
CA ILE A 120 -18.24 -7.61 14.72
C ILE A 120 -17.58 -7.76 13.35
N LEU A 121 -16.55 -6.98 13.11
CA LEU A 121 -15.74 -7.02 11.90
C LEU A 121 -14.36 -7.57 12.23
N ILE A 122 -14.00 -8.64 11.53
CA ILE A 122 -12.74 -9.37 11.68
C ILE A 122 -11.99 -9.28 10.37
N ASN A 123 -10.82 -8.64 10.41
CA ASN A 123 -9.97 -8.49 9.23
C ASN A 123 -8.79 -9.46 9.25
N GLY A 124 -8.77 -10.41 8.32
CA GLY A 124 -7.67 -11.37 8.19
C GLY A 124 -7.71 -12.54 9.18
N ALA A 125 -6.62 -13.30 9.20
CA ALA A 125 -6.50 -14.55 9.95
C ALA A 125 -6.12 -14.29 11.42
N ILE A 126 -7.14 -14.17 12.28
CA ILE A 126 -7.00 -13.83 13.69
C ILE A 126 -7.29 -15.04 14.57
N ILE A 127 -6.55 -15.18 15.66
CA ILE A 127 -6.86 -16.09 16.75
C ILE A 127 -7.15 -15.27 17.98
N THR A 128 -8.36 -15.41 18.51
CA THR A 128 -8.87 -14.59 19.62
C THR A 128 -9.54 -15.44 20.70
N THR A 129 -9.48 -14.99 21.94
CA THR A 129 -10.18 -15.55 23.11
C THR A 129 -10.87 -14.45 23.92
N PHE A 130 -11.03 -13.26 23.32
CA PHE A 130 -11.68 -12.14 23.97
C PHE A 130 -13.19 -12.41 24.15
N PRO A 131 -13.80 -11.95 25.25
CA PRO A 131 -15.25 -12.02 25.44
C PRO A 131 -15.94 -10.99 24.54
N LEU A 132 -16.11 -11.31 23.25
CA LEU A 132 -16.60 -10.36 22.25
C LEU A 132 -18.02 -9.86 22.54
N ASN A 133 -18.87 -10.67 23.17
CA ASN A 133 -20.23 -10.27 23.52
C ASN A 133 -20.26 -9.16 24.58
N ASP A 134 -19.36 -9.20 25.56
CA ASP A 134 -19.27 -8.17 26.61
C ASP A 134 -18.84 -6.82 25.99
N ILE A 135 -17.89 -6.87 25.05
CA ILE A 135 -17.39 -5.68 24.34
C ILE A 135 -18.48 -5.13 23.40
N LEU A 136 -19.26 -6.00 22.75
CA LEU A 136 -20.42 -5.60 21.94
C LEU A 136 -21.48 -4.87 22.79
N GLU A 137 -21.75 -5.36 24.00
CA GLU A 137 -22.66 -4.69 24.93
C GLU A 137 -22.12 -3.34 25.41
N GLU A 138 -20.81 -3.20 25.59
CA GLU A 138 -20.17 -1.92 25.89
C GLU A 138 -20.34 -0.92 24.74
N HIS A 139 -20.07 -1.33 23.50
CA HIS A 139 -20.31 -0.49 22.32
C HIS A 139 -21.77 -0.04 22.23
N ARG A 140 -22.72 -0.95 22.46
CA ARG A 140 -24.16 -0.63 22.48
C ARG A 140 -24.52 0.41 23.56
N LYS A 141 -23.84 0.41 24.72
CA LYS A 141 -24.02 1.43 25.76
C LYS A 141 -23.42 2.76 25.31
N CYS A 142 -22.22 2.76 24.72
CA CYS A 142 -21.60 3.96 24.15
C CYS A 142 -22.48 4.58 23.05
N ARG A 143 -23.14 3.76 22.23
CA ARG A 143 -24.06 4.23 21.19
C ARG A 143 -25.34 4.85 21.74
N GLN A 144 -25.79 4.42 22.92
CA GLN A 144 -26.94 5.02 23.60
C GLN A 144 -26.61 6.42 24.15
N THR A 145 -25.38 6.63 24.60
CA THR A 145 -24.90 7.94 25.05
C THR A 145 -24.55 8.84 23.87
N ASP A 146 -23.89 8.29 22.86
CA ASP A 146 -23.41 8.97 21.67
C ASP A 146 -23.95 8.27 20.41
N LYS A 147 -24.96 8.87 19.78
CA LYS A 147 -25.63 8.28 18.62
C LYS A 147 -24.72 8.18 17.39
N ASN A 148 -23.63 8.94 17.36
CA ASN A 148 -22.69 8.99 16.24
C ASN A 148 -21.47 8.08 16.47
N SER A 149 -21.50 7.21 17.49
CA SER A 149 -20.48 6.18 17.67
C SER A 149 -20.48 5.24 16.47
N ALA A 150 -19.44 5.34 15.64
CA ALA A 150 -19.34 4.57 14.40
C ALA A 150 -18.63 3.23 14.61
N ILE A 151 -17.53 3.24 15.35
CA ILE A 151 -16.66 2.07 15.50
C ILE A 151 -15.97 2.05 16.87
N THR A 152 -15.80 0.84 17.41
CA THR A 152 -14.96 0.57 18.57
C THR A 152 -13.84 -0.39 18.18
N LEU A 153 -12.60 0.06 18.29
CA LEU A 153 -11.41 -0.73 17.94
C LEU A 153 -10.90 -1.49 19.16
N LEU A 154 -10.60 -2.78 18.98
CA LEU A 154 -10.12 -3.66 20.05
C LEU A 154 -8.59 -3.77 20.02
N TYR A 155 -7.95 -3.36 21.13
CA TYR A 155 -6.51 -3.48 21.31
C TYR A 155 -6.17 -4.27 22.56
N ARG A 156 -4.97 -4.86 22.55
CA ARG A 156 -4.41 -5.57 23.70
C ARG A 156 -3.18 -4.86 24.22
N LYS A 157 -3.03 -4.75 25.54
CA LYS A 157 -1.80 -4.24 26.15
C LYS A 157 -0.64 -5.23 25.91
N ALA A 158 0.42 -4.78 25.27
CA ALA A 158 1.64 -5.55 25.04
C ALA A 158 2.89 -4.68 25.22
N SER A 159 3.98 -5.27 25.71
CA SER A 159 5.25 -4.55 25.77
C SER A 159 5.70 -4.17 24.35
N PRO A 160 6.31 -2.99 24.13
CA PRO A 160 6.87 -2.64 22.82
C PRO A 160 7.89 -3.64 22.28
N LYS A 161 8.55 -4.41 23.17
CA LYS A 161 9.51 -5.47 22.82
C LYS A 161 8.90 -6.87 22.75
N HIS A 162 7.56 -6.97 22.76
CA HIS A 162 6.89 -8.27 22.73
C HIS A 162 7.05 -8.94 21.37
N LYS A 163 7.23 -10.28 21.36
CA LYS A 163 7.46 -11.07 20.14
C LYS A 163 6.30 -10.98 19.14
N THR A 164 5.08 -10.74 19.60
CA THR A 164 3.90 -10.58 18.73
C THR A 164 3.81 -9.20 18.08
N LYS A 165 4.75 -8.28 18.30
CA LYS A 165 4.77 -6.97 17.64
C LYS A 165 5.75 -6.98 16.47
N CYS A 166 5.23 -6.85 15.25
CA CYS A 166 6.02 -6.68 14.01
C CYS A 166 6.27 -5.20 13.74
N LYS A 167 7.32 -4.88 12.96
CA LYS A 167 7.61 -3.52 12.50
C LYS A 167 6.45 -2.91 11.69
N GLU A 168 5.74 -3.74 10.92
CA GLU A 168 4.58 -3.35 10.09
C GLU A 168 3.37 -2.90 10.91
N HIS A 169 3.22 -3.43 12.13
CA HIS A 169 2.08 -3.15 13.02
C HIS A 169 2.47 -2.16 14.11
N LEU A 170 3.51 -1.36 13.88
CA LEU A 170 3.87 -0.27 14.78
C LEU A 170 2.99 0.93 14.49
N PHE A 171 2.26 1.37 15.51
CA PHE A 171 1.41 2.54 15.45
C PHE A 171 1.48 3.31 16.77
N LEU A 172 1.02 4.56 16.70
CA LEU A 172 0.84 5.45 17.82
C LEU A 172 -0.63 5.90 17.85
N ILE A 173 -1.27 5.79 19.01
CA ILE A 173 -2.64 6.25 19.21
C ILE A 173 -2.67 7.24 20.37
N ALA A 174 -3.35 8.37 20.20
CA ALA A 174 -3.72 9.26 21.29
C ALA A 174 -5.21 9.11 21.60
N VAL A 175 -5.50 8.87 22.88
CA VAL A 175 -6.83 8.55 23.40
C VAL A 175 -7.18 9.51 24.53
N GLU A 176 -8.42 9.95 24.58
CA GLU A 176 -8.97 10.69 25.72
C GLU A 176 -9.19 9.74 26.92
N SER A 177 -8.63 10.09 28.08
CA SER A 177 -8.58 9.19 29.25
C SER A 177 -9.96 8.82 29.83
N GLU A 178 -10.93 9.74 29.79
CA GLU A 178 -12.24 9.54 30.42
C GLU A 178 -13.22 8.78 29.53
N SER A 179 -13.21 9.07 28.23
CA SER A 179 -14.18 8.56 27.26
C SER A 179 -13.66 7.36 26.47
N ASN A 180 -12.35 7.10 26.49
CA ASN A 180 -11.65 6.20 25.57
C ASN A 180 -11.94 6.53 24.09
N ARG A 181 -12.11 7.81 23.76
CA ARG A 181 -12.27 8.26 22.38
C ARG A 181 -10.91 8.43 21.70
N ILE A 182 -10.80 7.95 20.47
CA ILE A 182 -9.59 8.08 19.66
C ILE A 182 -9.56 9.47 19.03
N ARG A 183 -8.44 10.17 19.18
CA ARG A 183 -8.22 11.52 18.61
C ARG A 183 -7.11 11.56 17.58
N TYR A 184 -6.14 10.66 17.71
CA TYR A 184 -5.01 10.60 16.79
C TYR A 184 -4.62 9.16 16.54
N TYR A 185 -4.31 8.85 15.30
CA TYR A 185 -3.83 7.56 14.84
C TYR A 185 -2.77 7.76 13.78
N GLN A 186 -1.58 7.19 13.97
CA GLN A 186 -0.52 7.18 12.97
C GLN A 186 0.21 5.83 12.98
N ARG A 187 0.44 5.26 11.80
CA ARG A 187 1.37 4.14 11.63
C ARG A 187 2.80 4.64 11.56
N ILE A 188 3.71 3.96 12.26
CA ILE A 188 5.13 4.30 12.29
C ILE A 188 5.85 3.34 11.35
N ASN A 189 5.96 3.72 10.08
CA ASN A 189 6.74 2.98 9.09
C ASN A 189 8.18 3.50 9.14
N LYS A 190 9.06 2.81 9.89
CA LYS A 190 10.52 3.09 10.05
C LYS A 190 10.90 4.49 10.59
N ALA A 191 9.97 5.43 10.71
CA ALA A 191 10.22 6.77 11.22
C ALA A 191 10.63 6.76 12.70
N LYS A 192 11.72 7.46 13.03
CA LYS A 192 12.20 7.60 14.42
C LYS A 192 11.40 8.64 15.21
N THR A 193 10.68 9.53 14.52
CA THR A 193 9.91 10.63 15.10
C THR A 193 8.42 10.50 14.75
N ALA A 194 7.56 10.94 15.66
CA ALA A 194 6.11 11.00 15.45
C ALA A 194 5.62 12.43 15.70
N HIS A 195 4.75 12.93 14.83
CA HIS A 195 4.26 14.31 14.86
C HIS A 195 2.78 14.33 15.20
N ILE A 196 2.46 14.66 16.45
CA ILE A 196 1.08 14.77 16.93
C ILE A 196 0.59 16.23 16.75
N PRO A 197 -0.52 16.47 16.04
CA PRO A 197 -1.09 17.80 15.88
C PRO A 197 -1.48 18.43 17.23
N LEU A 198 -1.30 19.75 17.35
CA LEU A 198 -1.61 20.47 18.59
C LEU A 198 -3.11 20.48 18.92
N GLU A 199 -3.97 20.40 17.90
CA GLU A 199 -5.44 20.37 18.01
C GLU A 199 -5.94 19.27 18.97
N VAL A 200 -5.28 18.11 18.96
CA VAL A 200 -5.57 16.98 19.85
C VAL A 200 -5.52 17.36 21.33
N PHE A 201 -4.64 18.30 21.69
CA PHE A 201 -4.44 18.75 23.07
C PHE A 201 -5.23 20.02 23.42
N GLN A 202 -5.73 20.76 22.42
CA GLN A 202 -6.52 21.97 22.66
C GLN A 202 -7.96 21.66 23.06
N GLU A 203 -8.51 20.56 22.54
CA GLU A 203 -9.91 20.19 22.77
C GLU A 203 -10.14 19.36 24.04
N ASN A 204 -9.10 18.72 24.58
CA ASN A 204 -9.24 17.70 25.62
C ASN A 204 -8.38 18.01 26.85
N ASP A 205 -8.93 17.80 28.04
CA ASP A 205 -8.24 18.07 29.31
C ASP A 205 -7.17 17.01 29.64
N GLU A 206 -7.44 15.73 29.33
CA GLU A 206 -6.51 14.61 29.57
C GLU A 206 -6.40 13.69 28.34
N VAL A 207 -5.19 13.61 27.78
CA VAL A 207 -4.87 12.75 26.64
C VAL A 207 -3.77 11.76 27.03
N THR A 208 -3.99 10.48 26.75
CA THR A 208 -3.02 9.40 26.91
C THR A 208 -2.50 8.95 25.55
N VAL A 209 -1.18 8.87 25.44
CA VAL A 209 -0.52 8.41 24.21
C VAL A 209 -0.03 6.98 24.41
N HIS A 210 -0.48 6.09 23.54
CA HIS A 210 -0.23 4.66 23.60
C HIS A 210 0.70 4.19 22.49
N TYR A 211 1.82 3.59 22.88
CA TYR A 211 2.73 2.83 22.00
C TYR A 211 2.84 1.34 22.40
N ASN A 212 2.27 0.99 23.56
CA ASN A 212 2.28 -0.33 24.17
C ASN A 212 1.02 -1.14 23.84
N LEU A 213 0.38 -0.85 22.72
CA LEU A 213 -0.81 -1.57 22.26
C LEU A 213 -0.45 -2.46 21.08
N LEU A 214 -1.12 -3.61 21.03
CA LEU A 214 -1.14 -4.54 19.92
C LEU A 214 -2.51 -4.49 19.26
N ASP A 215 -2.52 -4.29 17.94
CA ASP A 215 -3.75 -4.34 17.16
C ASP A 215 -4.26 -5.78 17.10
N SER A 216 -5.51 -5.97 17.50
CA SER A 216 -6.16 -7.28 17.43
C SER A 216 -6.88 -7.52 16.11
N PHE A 217 -6.97 -6.51 15.22
CA PHE A 217 -7.70 -6.53 13.94
C PHE A 217 -9.18 -6.92 14.05
N ILE A 218 -9.73 -6.74 15.26
CA ILE A 218 -11.14 -6.92 15.58
C ILE A 218 -11.71 -5.54 15.85
N SER A 219 -12.80 -5.22 15.17
CA SER A 219 -13.51 -3.96 15.35
C SER A 219 -15.00 -4.24 15.50
N ILE A 220 -15.66 -3.47 16.35
CA ILE A 220 -17.11 -3.51 16.48
C ILE A 220 -17.64 -2.30 15.73
N CYS A 221 -18.44 -2.56 14.71
CA CYS A 221 -18.93 -1.55 13.80
C CYS A 221 -20.43 -1.36 13.99
N SER A 222 -20.83 -0.09 13.97
CA SER A 222 -22.22 0.27 13.76
C SER A 222 -22.62 0.08 12.29
N PRO A 223 -23.92 -0.09 11.99
CA PRO A 223 -24.41 -0.25 10.62
C PRO A 223 -24.20 1.00 9.73
N CYS A 224 -23.70 2.11 10.29
CA CYS A 224 -23.29 3.28 9.52
C CYS A 224 -21.94 3.10 8.81
N VAL A 225 -21.07 2.20 9.28
CA VAL A 225 -19.72 2.03 8.72
C VAL A 225 -19.76 1.62 7.25
N PRO A 226 -20.53 0.60 6.82
CA PRO A 226 -20.62 0.24 5.41
C PRO A 226 -21.09 1.41 4.51
N LEU A 227 -22.03 2.23 4.99
CA LEU A 227 -22.50 3.43 4.29
C LEU A 227 -21.38 4.46 4.09
N LEU A 228 -20.52 4.67 5.09
CA LEU A 228 -19.38 5.57 4.97
C LEU A 228 -18.35 5.11 3.93
N PHE A 229 -18.19 3.79 3.76
CA PHE A 229 -17.37 3.21 2.69
C PHE A 229 -18.03 3.33 1.30
N SER A 230 -19.36 3.29 1.22
CA SER A 230 -20.11 3.55 -0.01
C SER A 230 -20.03 5.01 -0.44
N ASP A 231 -20.05 5.95 0.52
CA ASP A 231 -19.97 7.39 0.24
C ASP A 231 -18.53 7.82 -0.14
N ASN A 232 -17.52 7.21 0.49
CA ASN A 232 -16.10 7.52 0.26
C ASN A 232 -15.37 6.37 -0.44
N PHE A 233 -15.16 6.50 -1.75
CA PHE A 233 -14.50 5.48 -2.56
C PHE A 233 -12.99 5.34 -2.27
N ASP A 234 -12.37 6.39 -1.74
CA ASP A 234 -10.93 6.42 -1.45
C ASP A 234 -10.55 5.52 -0.26
N TYR A 235 -11.51 5.13 0.59
CA TYR A 235 -11.26 4.21 1.69
C TYR A 235 -11.10 2.78 1.18
N GLN A 236 -9.85 2.31 1.09
CA GLN A 236 -9.51 0.94 0.71
C GLN A 236 -9.24 0.04 1.91
N SER A 237 -8.50 0.55 2.91
CA SER A 237 -8.15 -0.16 4.14
C SER A 237 -8.88 0.40 5.37
N MET A 238 -8.84 -0.36 6.48
CA MET A 238 -9.34 0.13 7.78
C MET A 238 -8.52 1.34 8.28
N ASP A 239 -7.22 1.42 7.95
CA ASP A 239 -6.39 2.53 8.42
C ASP A 239 -6.70 3.83 7.67
N ASP A 240 -7.01 3.75 6.37
CA ASP A 240 -7.52 4.89 5.60
C ASP A 240 -8.84 5.37 6.17
N PHE A 241 -9.71 4.43 6.55
CA PHE A 241 -10.98 4.75 7.18
C PHE A 241 -10.79 5.44 8.53
N VAL A 242 -9.92 4.91 9.41
CA VAL A 242 -9.61 5.52 10.72
C VAL A 242 -9.01 6.91 10.55
N ARG A 243 -8.03 7.08 9.64
CA ARG A 243 -7.43 8.40 9.35
C ARG A 243 -8.47 9.37 8.77
N GLY A 244 -9.22 8.93 7.77
CA GLY A 244 -10.24 9.73 7.11
C GLY A 244 -11.33 10.18 8.07
N LEU A 245 -11.74 9.32 8.99
CA LEU A 245 -12.76 9.65 9.99
C LEU A 245 -12.26 10.64 11.05
N LEU A 246 -10.98 10.59 11.41
CA LEU A 246 -10.36 11.57 12.32
C LEU A 246 -10.24 12.95 11.66
N VAL A 247 -9.79 13.01 10.41
CA VAL A 247 -9.66 14.28 9.68
C VAL A 247 -11.02 14.91 9.41
N ASN A 248 -12.04 14.09 9.09
CA ASN A 248 -13.38 14.56 8.77
C ASN A 248 -14.30 14.64 10.00
N GLU A 249 -13.75 14.67 11.22
CA GLU A 249 -14.55 14.71 12.45
C GLU A 249 -15.47 15.95 12.47
N GLU A 250 -14.99 17.09 11.98
CA GLU A 250 -15.78 18.33 11.91
C GLU A 250 -16.99 18.25 10.95
N LEU A 251 -16.89 17.42 9.90
CA LEU A 251 -17.91 17.33 8.84
C LEU A 251 -18.96 16.26 9.13
N LEU A 252 -18.52 15.07 9.56
CA LEU A 252 -19.38 13.90 9.75
C LEU A 252 -19.83 13.73 11.20
N GLY A 253 -19.07 14.26 12.17
CA GLY A 253 -19.38 14.16 13.60
C GLY A 253 -19.42 12.72 14.13
N ASN A 254 -18.79 11.78 13.43
CA ASN A 254 -18.72 10.38 13.81
C ASN A 254 -17.57 10.16 14.79
N SER A 255 -17.86 9.48 15.91
CA SER A 255 -16.89 9.23 16.95
C SER A 255 -16.36 7.80 16.89
N MET A 256 -15.08 7.65 17.25
CA MET A 256 -14.41 6.37 17.36
C MET A 256 -13.94 6.12 18.77
N TYR A 257 -14.14 4.91 19.25
CA TYR A 257 -13.75 4.51 20.61
C TYR A 257 -12.72 3.39 20.57
N ILE A 258 -11.93 3.29 21.65
CA ILE A 258 -11.00 2.20 21.87
C ILE A 258 -11.46 1.33 23.04
N HIS A 259 -11.38 0.02 22.89
CA HIS A 259 -11.47 -0.91 24.01
C HIS A 259 -10.10 -1.57 24.19
N ILE A 260 -9.50 -1.38 25.36
CA ILE A 260 -8.19 -1.95 25.70
C ILE A 260 -8.42 -3.18 26.58
N ALA A 261 -8.29 -4.36 25.98
CA ALA A 261 -8.44 -5.63 26.68
C ALA A 261 -7.27 -5.89 27.64
N GLU A 262 -7.59 -6.17 28.90
CA GLU A 262 -6.60 -6.56 29.92
C GLU A 262 -6.38 -8.07 30.00
N ALA A 263 -7.42 -8.84 29.66
CA ALA A 263 -7.43 -10.29 29.69
C ALA A 263 -7.84 -10.84 28.32
N GLY A 264 -7.35 -12.04 28.01
CA GLY A 264 -7.54 -12.69 26.72
C GLY A 264 -6.35 -12.51 25.79
N TYR A 265 -6.31 -13.40 24.80
CA TYR A 265 -5.32 -13.45 23.75
C TYR A 265 -5.98 -13.06 22.43
N GLY A 266 -5.34 -12.17 21.69
CA GLY A 266 -5.70 -11.80 20.33
C GLY A 266 -4.43 -11.49 19.56
N ALA A 267 -4.25 -12.15 18.42
CA ALA A 267 -3.13 -11.91 17.52
C ALA A 267 -3.56 -12.20 16.08
N ASN A 268 -3.14 -11.32 15.17
CA ASN A 268 -3.32 -11.47 13.73
C ASN A 268 -2.05 -12.04 13.09
N ILE A 269 -2.22 -12.84 12.06
CA ILE A 269 -1.13 -13.47 11.32
C ILE A 269 -1.03 -12.82 9.95
N SER A 270 -0.23 -11.74 9.88
CA SER A 270 0.07 -11.04 8.63
C SER A 270 1.29 -11.63 7.90
N ASN A 271 2.27 -12.11 8.68
CA ASN A 271 3.58 -12.53 8.21
C ASN A 271 3.95 -13.91 8.76
N LEU A 272 4.94 -14.55 8.16
CA LEU A 272 5.48 -15.84 8.60
C LEU A 272 6.09 -15.79 10.00
N TYR A 273 6.72 -14.66 10.36
CA TYR A 273 7.18 -14.45 11.73
C TYR A 273 6.01 -14.47 12.74
N MET A 274 4.89 -13.81 12.42
CA MET A 274 3.68 -13.87 13.25
C MET A 274 3.10 -15.27 13.29
N TYR A 275 3.12 -16.00 12.17
CA TYR A 275 2.72 -17.39 12.12
C TYR A 275 3.53 -18.26 13.10
N ASP A 276 4.85 -18.07 13.18
CA ASP A 276 5.72 -18.79 14.13
C ASP A 276 5.39 -18.42 15.59
N VAL A 277 5.31 -17.12 15.89
CA VAL A 277 5.02 -16.64 17.26
C VAL A 277 3.65 -17.12 17.73
N VAL A 278 2.61 -16.96 16.92
CA VAL A 278 1.25 -17.37 17.29
C VAL A 278 1.16 -18.90 17.44
N SER A 279 1.84 -19.66 16.58
CA SER A 279 1.91 -21.12 16.73
C SER A 279 2.58 -21.52 18.05
N GLN A 280 3.67 -20.85 18.44
CA GLN A 280 4.33 -21.08 19.73
C GLN A 280 3.43 -20.68 20.92
N ASP A 281 2.69 -19.60 20.80
CA ASP A 281 1.77 -19.12 21.83
C ASP A 281 0.59 -20.10 22.04
N ILE A 282 0.06 -20.70 20.97
CA ILE A 282 -0.94 -21.77 21.05
C ILE A 282 -0.35 -23.01 21.73
N MET A 283 0.84 -23.45 21.32
CA MET A 283 1.50 -24.62 21.91
C MET A 283 1.77 -24.43 23.41
N SER A 284 2.15 -23.22 23.82
CA SER A 284 2.41 -22.85 25.21
C SER A 284 1.16 -22.41 25.99
N ARG A 285 -0.03 -22.55 25.39
CA ARG A 285 -1.35 -22.35 26.01
C ARG A 285 -1.68 -20.91 26.40
N TRP A 286 -1.08 -19.92 25.76
CA TRP A 286 -1.49 -18.52 25.94
C TRP A 286 -2.89 -18.24 25.42
N ALA A 287 -3.33 -19.00 24.42
CA ALA A 287 -4.64 -18.88 23.80
C ALA A 287 -5.72 -19.78 24.43
N HIS A 288 -5.58 -20.23 25.68
CA HIS A 288 -6.61 -21.04 26.36
C HIS A 288 -7.97 -20.30 26.40
N PRO A 289 -9.10 -20.93 26.01
CA PRO A 289 -9.33 -22.38 25.83
C PRO A 289 -9.02 -22.94 24.44
N ILE A 290 -8.59 -22.12 23.49
CA ILE A 290 -8.23 -22.52 22.13
C ILE A 290 -6.85 -23.15 22.13
N VAL A 291 -6.81 -24.42 22.51
CA VAL A 291 -5.59 -25.23 22.60
C VAL A 291 -5.81 -26.60 21.93
N PRO A 292 -4.75 -27.23 21.40
CA PRO A 292 -4.90 -28.44 20.57
C PRO A 292 -5.53 -29.63 21.29
N ASP A 293 -5.42 -29.72 22.62
CA ASP A 293 -5.98 -30.80 23.43
C ASP A 293 -7.49 -30.68 23.66
N LEU A 294 -8.02 -29.47 23.73
CA LEU A 294 -9.46 -29.21 23.87
C LEU A 294 -10.16 -29.18 22.51
N MET A 295 -9.45 -28.79 21.46
CA MET A 295 -10.03 -28.67 20.14
C MET A 295 -10.19 -30.04 19.45
N GLU A 296 -11.41 -30.36 19.04
CA GLU A 296 -11.67 -31.54 18.21
C GLU A 296 -11.39 -31.23 16.73
N SER A 297 -10.14 -31.42 16.29
CA SER A 297 -9.84 -31.38 14.86
C SER A 297 -10.13 -32.73 14.23
N HIS A 298 -11.15 -32.79 13.35
CA HIS A 298 -11.55 -33.97 12.58
C HIS A 298 -11.77 -35.25 13.43
N GLY A 299 -12.36 -35.11 14.61
CA GLY A 299 -12.75 -36.23 15.47
C GLY A 299 -11.60 -36.95 16.18
N CYS A 300 -10.42 -36.33 16.32
CA CYS A 300 -9.30 -36.87 17.09
C CYS A 300 -8.72 -35.80 18.03
N THR A 301 -8.79 -36.06 19.33
CA THR A 301 -8.20 -35.19 20.37
C THR A 301 -6.70 -35.43 20.51
N PHE A 302 -5.96 -34.38 20.86
CA PHE A 302 -4.56 -34.51 21.24
C PHE A 302 -4.43 -34.95 22.70
N SER A 303 -3.49 -35.85 22.98
CA SER A 303 -3.06 -36.15 24.34
C SER A 303 -1.94 -35.20 24.76
N HIS A 304 -2.09 -34.57 25.92
CA HIS A 304 -1.12 -33.63 26.47
C HIS A 304 -0.19 -34.33 27.47
N SER A 305 1.11 -34.12 27.31
CA SER A 305 2.18 -34.59 28.20
C SER A 305 3.00 -33.41 28.74
N GLU A 306 3.86 -33.67 29.74
CA GLU A 306 4.77 -32.65 30.28
C GLU A 306 5.63 -31.99 29.19
N HIS A 307 6.04 -30.74 29.42
CA HIS A 307 6.78 -29.90 28.46
C HIS A 307 5.99 -29.53 27.20
N ASN A 308 4.65 -29.43 27.29
CA ASN A 308 3.76 -29.07 26.18
C ASN A 308 3.94 -29.97 24.96
N ILE A 309 3.98 -31.28 25.19
CA ILE A 309 4.07 -32.27 24.12
C ILE A 309 2.65 -32.78 23.83
N TYR A 310 2.22 -32.62 22.57
CA TYR A 310 0.90 -33.00 22.09
C TYR A 310 1.02 -34.17 21.10
N LYS A 311 0.29 -35.25 21.35
CA LYS A 311 0.30 -36.44 20.48
C LYS A 311 -1.11 -36.88 20.14
N GLN A 312 -1.40 -37.03 18.85
CA GLN A 312 -2.62 -37.69 18.40
C GLN A 312 -2.52 -39.23 18.51
N PRO A 313 -3.65 -39.96 18.51
CA PRO A 313 -3.63 -41.42 18.46
C PRO A 313 -2.98 -41.94 17.17
N GLY A 314 -2.26 -43.06 17.26
CA GLY A 314 -1.62 -43.71 16.11
C GLY A 314 -0.25 -43.14 15.72
N VAL A 315 0.39 -42.37 16.60
CA VAL A 315 1.78 -41.91 16.43
C VAL A 315 2.75 -43.00 16.85
N GLU A 316 3.71 -43.33 15.98
CA GLU A 316 4.80 -44.27 16.27
C GLU A 316 6.10 -43.50 16.50
N VAL A 317 6.71 -43.66 17.68
CA VAL A 317 7.96 -42.99 18.03
C VAL A 317 9.07 -44.03 18.20
N GLY A 318 10.14 -43.86 17.44
CA GLY A 318 11.34 -44.70 17.44
C GLY A 318 12.11 -44.68 18.77
N ARG A 319 13.05 -45.62 18.90
CA ARG A 319 13.91 -45.77 20.07
C ARG A 319 14.90 -44.63 20.17
N ASN A 320 15.22 -44.24 21.41
CA ASN A 320 16.13 -43.13 21.72
C ASN A 320 15.74 -41.77 21.10
N CYS A 321 14.49 -41.59 20.66
CA CYS A 321 14.01 -40.30 20.19
C CYS A 321 13.88 -39.32 21.36
N GLN A 322 14.33 -38.08 21.15
CA GLN A 322 14.29 -37.01 22.14
C GLN A 322 13.26 -35.96 21.70
N LEU A 323 12.09 -35.98 22.33
CA LEU A 323 11.08 -34.93 22.21
C LEU A 323 11.26 -33.99 23.42
N LYS A 324 11.67 -32.74 23.17
CA LYS A 324 11.97 -31.79 24.26
C LYS A 324 10.75 -31.00 24.74
N GLN A 325 10.46 -29.87 24.10
CA GLN A 325 9.45 -28.91 24.52
C GLN A 325 8.68 -28.38 23.31
N ASN A 326 7.40 -28.06 23.52
CA ASN A 326 6.48 -27.52 22.52
C ASN A 326 6.53 -28.34 21.21
N VAL A 327 6.19 -29.62 21.31
CA VAL A 327 6.18 -30.53 20.16
C VAL A 327 4.77 -31.02 19.93
N VAL A 328 4.29 -30.88 18.70
CA VAL A 328 2.95 -31.34 18.30
C VAL A 328 3.11 -32.38 17.20
N ILE A 329 2.49 -33.55 17.37
CA ILE A 329 2.57 -34.65 16.42
C ILE A 329 1.16 -35.09 15.99
N GLY A 330 0.89 -34.99 14.70
CA GLY A 330 -0.35 -35.39 14.07
C GLY A 330 -0.53 -36.91 13.96
N LYS A 331 -1.76 -37.32 13.69
CA LYS A 331 -2.20 -38.71 13.57
C LYS A 331 -1.47 -39.44 12.43
N GLY A 332 -1.12 -40.70 12.66
CA GLY A 332 -0.55 -41.58 11.64
C GLY A 332 0.91 -41.27 11.28
N THR A 333 1.57 -40.42 12.05
CA THR A 333 2.96 -40.02 11.82
C THR A 333 3.94 -41.00 12.44
N THR A 334 4.98 -41.35 11.69
CA THR A 334 6.07 -42.23 12.12
C THR A 334 7.36 -41.40 12.34
N ILE A 335 8.02 -41.62 13.47
CA ILE A 335 9.30 -40.96 13.81
C ILE A 335 10.38 -42.03 13.97
N GLY A 336 11.44 -41.94 13.18
CA GLY A 336 12.58 -42.85 13.21
C GLY A 336 13.42 -42.78 14.49
N ASP A 337 14.33 -43.76 14.62
CA ASP A 337 15.23 -43.89 15.76
C ASP A 337 16.25 -42.74 15.86
N ASN A 338 16.65 -42.39 17.09
CA ASN A 338 17.63 -41.34 17.42
C ASN A 338 17.30 -39.94 16.87
N THR A 339 16.02 -39.65 16.61
CA THR A 339 15.57 -38.33 16.13
C THR A 339 15.41 -37.34 17.27
N PHE A 340 15.70 -36.07 17.00
CA PHE A 340 15.62 -34.95 17.94
C PHE A 340 14.59 -33.91 17.46
N VAL A 341 13.60 -33.59 18.30
CA VAL A 341 12.54 -32.61 17.96
C VAL A 341 12.35 -31.58 19.09
N GLU A 342 12.36 -30.30 18.74
CA GLU A 342 12.19 -29.17 19.66
C GLU A 342 11.42 -28.02 19.00
N ASN A 343 10.44 -27.42 19.70
CA ASN A 343 9.63 -26.28 19.26
C ASN A 343 9.09 -26.44 17.83
N SER A 344 8.52 -27.60 17.51
CA SER A 344 8.17 -27.95 16.12
C SER A 344 6.79 -28.59 16.05
N VAL A 345 6.08 -28.32 14.95
CA VAL A 345 4.76 -28.87 14.66
C VAL A 345 4.90 -29.85 13.50
N ILE A 346 4.45 -31.08 13.70
CA ILE A 346 4.45 -32.13 12.69
C ILE A 346 3.00 -32.50 12.36
N GLY A 347 2.68 -32.44 11.07
CA GLY A 347 1.40 -32.77 10.47
C GLY A 347 0.98 -34.23 10.61
N ARG A 348 -0.09 -34.57 9.89
CA ARG A 348 -0.65 -35.93 9.84
C ARG A 348 0.02 -36.75 8.74
N ASN A 349 0.09 -38.06 8.97
CA ASN A 349 0.67 -39.04 8.04
C ASN A 349 2.08 -38.66 7.55
N CYS A 350 2.90 -38.07 8.42
CA CYS A 350 4.27 -37.73 8.07
C CYS A 350 5.20 -38.93 8.37
N ASP A 351 6.21 -39.11 7.53
CA ASP A 351 7.25 -40.12 7.75
C ASP A 351 8.57 -39.41 8.02
N ILE A 352 9.06 -39.46 9.26
CA ILE A 352 10.33 -38.85 9.65
C ILE A 352 11.40 -39.94 9.79
N GLY A 353 12.47 -39.82 9.00
CA GLY A 353 13.59 -40.75 8.99
C GLY A 353 14.42 -40.79 10.28
N GLU A 354 15.39 -41.70 10.29
CA GLU A 354 16.32 -41.89 11.42
C GLU A 354 17.37 -40.78 11.49
N ASN A 355 17.83 -40.46 12.72
CA ASN A 355 18.83 -39.44 13.01
C ASN A 355 18.48 -38.04 12.46
N ALA A 356 17.19 -37.72 12.37
CA ALA A 356 16.75 -36.39 11.96
C ALA A 356 16.85 -35.39 13.12
N VAL A 357 17.16 -34.13 12.82
CA VAL A 357 17.19 -33.03 13.80
C VAL A 357 16.21 -31.96 13.33
N ILE A 358 15.17 -31.71 14.12
CA ILE A 358 14.10 -30.78 13.78
C ILE A 358 13.98 -29.75 14.89
N LYS A 359 14.21 -28.47 14.55
CA LYS A 359 14.17 -27.35 15.50
C LYS A 359 13.36 -26.20 14.91
N GLY A 360 12.38 -25.70 15.65
CA GLY A 360 11.61 -24.51 15.23
C GLY A 360 10.86 -24.68 13.91
N SER A 361 10.59 -25.90 13.46
CA SER A 361 10.14 -26.17 12.08
C SER A 361 8.66 -26.59 12.04
N TYR A 362 7.99 -26.20 10.97
CA TYR A 362 6.59 -26.48 10.71
C TYR A 362 6.47 -27.44 9.52
N ILE A 363 5.99 -28.64 9.78
CA ILE A 363 5.87 -29.70 8.77
C ILE A 363 4.39 -29.98 8.58
N TRP A 364 3.85 -29.72 7.38
CA TRP A 364 2.46 -29.99 7.07
C TRP A 364 2.20 -31.46 6.70
N ASN A 365 0.95 -31.76 6.35
CA ASN A 365 0.44 -33.11 6.16
C ASN A 365 1.13 -33.86 5.00
N ASP A 366 1.14 -35.19 5.11
CA ASP A 366 1.62 -36.14 4.09
C ASP A 366 3.07 -35.90 3.64
N THR A 367 3.90 -35.35 4.51
CA THR A 367 5.31 -35.00 4.21
C THR A 367 6.26 -36.12 4.63
N SER A 368 7.22 -36.44 3.75
CA SER A 368 8.26 -37.45 4.02
C SER A 368 9.63 -36.78 4.19
N VAL A 369 10.27 -37.01 5.33
CA VAL A 369 11.62 -36.51 5.65
C VAL A 369 12.59 -37.69 5.70
N GLY A 370 13.61 -37.68 4.86
CA GLY A 370 14.63 -38.72 4.78
C GLY A 370 15.52 -38.84 6.01
N ASN A 371 16.38 -39.87 6.00
CA ASN A 371 17.32 -40.12 7.10
C ASN A 371 18.44 -39.07 7.12
N GLY A 372 18.87 -38.67 8.33
CA GLY A 372 19.98 -37.73 8.53
C GLY A 372 19.68 -36.29 8.14
N CYS A 373 18.40 -35.92 8.00
CA CYS A 373 17.98 -34.56 7.66
C CYS A 373 18.14 -33.60 8.86
N ASN A 374 18.55 -32.37 8.57
CA ASN A 374 18.62 -31.30 9.55
C ASN A 374 17.71 -30.15 9.12
N LEU A 375 16.67 -29.88 9.91
CA LEU A 375 15.66 -28.87 9.69
C LEU A 375 15.76 -27.83 10.80
N ASN A 376 16.05 -26.59 10.41
CA ASN A 376 16.12 -25.47 11.33
C ASN A 376 15.22 -24.34 10.83
N MET A 377 14.23 -23.97 11.64
CA MET A 377 13.35 -22.82 11.43
C MET A 377 12.80 -22.71 10.00
N CYS A 378 12.18 -23.78 9.51
CA CYS A 378 11.64 -23.87 8.15
C CYS A 378 10.17 -24.28 8.13
N LEU A 379 9.48 -23.96 7.05
CA LEU A 379 8.10 -24.36 6.79
C LEU A 379 8.05 -25.26 5.55
N LEU A 380 7.55 -26.48 5.74
CA LEU A 380 7.33 -27.47 4.69
C LEU A 380 5.84 -27.58 4.40
N GLY A 381 5.48 -27.30 3.15
CA GLY A 381 4.12 -27.42 2.62
C GLY A 381 3.61 -28.86 2.57
N GLU A 382 2.42 -29.06 2.02
CA GLU A 382 1.81 -30.40 1.94
C GLU A 382 2.53 -31.29 0.94
N LYS A 383 2.62 -32.60 1.23
CA LYS A 383 3.20 -33.62 0.34
C LYS A 383 4.65 -33.36 -0.09
N VAL A 384 5.41 -32.62 0.72
CA VAL A 384 6.84 -32.39 0.47
C VAL A 384 7.63 -33.67 0.66
N LYS A 385 8.66 -33.89 -0.16
CA LYS A 385 9.56 -35.06 -0.03
C LYS A 385 11.01 -34.62 0.04
N LEU A 386 11.63 -34.86 1.19
CA LEU A 386 13.05 -34.67 1.41
C LEU A 386 13.75 -36.02 1.37
N TRP A 387 14.75 -36.16 0.50
CA TRP A 387 15.57 -37.36 0.48
C TRP A 387 16.64 -37.34 1.61
N LYS A 388 17.63 -38.23 1.55
CA LYS A 388 18.61 -38.43 2.62
C LYS A 388 19.63 -37.29 2.73
N ASN A 389 20.07 -37.00 3.96
CA ASN A 389 21.11 -36.01 4.28
C ASN A 389 20.83 -34.59 3.76
N VAL A 390 19.56 -34.18 3.72
CA VAL A 390 19.17 -32.82 3.34
C VAL A 390 19.31 -31.87 4.53
N GLN A 391 19.90 -30.70 4.29
CA GLN A 391 20.01 -29.64 5.29
C GLN A 391 19.20 -28.41 4.85
N ILE A 392 18.24 -28.02 5.67
CA ILE A 392 17.41 -26.84 5.45
C ILE A 392 17.76 -25.81 6.52
N ASN A 393 18.27 -24.67 6.06
CA ASN A 393 18.62 -23.54 6.91
C ASN A 393 17.39 -22.69 7.29
N ALA A 394 17.60 -21.75 8.21
CA ALA A 394 16.54 -20.91 8.74
C ALA A 394 15.87 -20.04 7.67
N GLY A 395 14.55 -19.88 7.81
CA GLY A 395 13.73 -19.03 6.96
C GLY A 395 13.36 -19.63 5.60
N CYS A 396 13.65 -20.91 5.37
CA CYS A 396 13.27 -21.58 4.13
C CYS A 396 11.79 -21.95 4.12
N ILE A 397 11.13 -21.71 2.99
CA ILE A 397 9.74 -22.06 2.74
C ILE A 397 9.70 -23.00 1.55
N LEU A 398 9.18 -24.21 1.76
CA LEU A 398 8.91 -25.15 0.68
C LEU A 398 7.40 -25.19 0.44
N GLY A 399 6.97 -24.80 -0.75
CA GLY A 399 5.58 -24.94 -1.18
C GLY A 399 5.15 -26.41 -1.28
N SER A 400 3.86 -26.60 -1.53
CA SER A 400 3.25 -27.93 -1.68
C SER A 400 3.91 -28.71 -2.82
N GLU A 401 4.08 -30.02 -2.62
CA GLU A 401 4.60 -30.98 -3.61
C GLU A 401 6.07 -30.78 -4.06
N VAL A 402 6.85 -29.97 -3.32
CA VAL A 402 8.29 -29.79 -3.58
C VAL A 402 9.08 -31.06 -3.20
N VAL A 403 10.04 -31.43 -4.05
CA VAL A 403 10.94 -32.57 -3.83
C VAL A 403 12.40 -32.11 -3.84
N ILE A 404 13.14 -32.44 -2.78
CA ILE A 404 14.57 -32.09 -2.65
C ILE A 404 15.42 -33.37 -2.62
N ASP A 405 16.35 -33.49 -3.56
CA ASP A 405 17.26 -34.63 -3.76
C ASP A 405 18.29 -34.82 -2.63
N GLU A 406 19.01 -35.93 -2.65
CA GLU A 406 19.96 -36.32 -1.60
C GLU A 406 21.19 -35.40 -1.48
N ASN A 407 21.65 -35.17 -0.25
CA ASN A 407 22.86 -34.40 0.10
C ASN A 407 22.86 -32.93 -0.34
N ILE A 408 21.70 -32.29 -0.28
CA ILE A 408 21.53 -30.87 -0.65
C ILE A 408 21.45 -29.99 0.59
N VAL A 409 22.08 -28.83 0.50
CA VAL A 409 21.98 -27.75 1.49
C VAL A 409 21.23 -26.59 0.87
N VAL A 410 20.04 -26.30 1.40
CA VAL A 410 19.22 -25.17 0.96
C VAL A 410 19.70 -23.90 1.68
N PRO A 411 20.06 -22.81 0.98
CA PRO A 411 20.49 -21.58 1.61
C PRO A 411 19.34 -20.93 2.41
N PRO A 412 19.64 -20.15 3.46
CA PRO A 412 18.61 -19.50 4.27
C PRO A 412 17.71 -18.58 3.43
N LEU A 413 16.48 -18.35 3.87
CA LEU A 413 15.49 -17.47 3.23
C LEU A 413 15.04 -17.89 1.81
N THR A 414 15.33 -19.14 1.41
CA THR A 414 14.93 -19.64 0.09
C THR A 414 13.46 -20.02 0.06
N ARG A 415 12.73 -19.55 -0.96
CA ARG A 415 11.33 -19.93 -1.23
C ARG A 415 11.27 -20.82 -2.46
N LEU A 416 10.76 -22.04 -2.30
CA LEU A 416 10.57 -23.00 -3.40
C LEU A 416 9.09 -23.25 -3.66
N GLN A 417 8.71 -23.37 -4.93
CA GLN A 417 7.35 -23.70 -5.37
C GLN A 417 7.39 -24.83 -6.40
N SER A 418 6.33 -25.65 -6.44
CA SER A 418 6.25 -26.76 -7.40
C SER A 418 5.88 -26.28 -8.81
N GLU A 419 5.05 -25.25 -8.94
CA GLU A 419 4.61 -24.70 -10.24
C GLU A 419 5.08 -23.25 -10.42
N VAL A 420 5.37 -22.86 -11.65
CA VAL A 420 5.66 -21.46 -11.99
C VAL A 420 4.33 -20.72 -12.13
N PHE A 421 3.95 -19.98 -11.09
CA PHE A 421 2.85 -19.03 -11.21
C PHE A 421 3.34 -17.84 -12.05
N VAL A 422 2.67 -17.57 -13.17
CA VAL A 422 2.80 -16.31 -13.91
C VAL A 422 1.59 -15.49 -13.49
N ASP A 423 1.81 -14.33 -12.90
CA ASP A 423 0.71 -13.43 -12.58
C ASP A 423 0.02 -13.00 -13.87
N GLU A 424 -1.27 -13.33 -14.03
CA GLU A 424 -2.10 -12.86 -15.16
C GLU A 424 -2.33 -11.34 -15.12
N ASP A 425 -1.95 -10.66 -14.02
CA ASP A 425 -2.19 -9.23 -13.78
C ASP A 425 -1.02 -8.32 -14.19
N SER A 426 0.10 -8.86 -14.69
CA SER A 426 1.17 -8.01 -15.23
C SER A 426 0.76 -7.50 -16.61
N PHE A 427 0.01 -6.41 -16.64
CA PHE A 427 -0.30 -5.60 -17.83
C PHE A 427 0.96 -4.89 -18.37
N GLY A 428 2.03 -5.64 -18.63
CA GLY A 428 3.21 -5.19 -19.37
C GLY A 428 2.97 -5.35 -20.88
N GLU A 429 3.34 -4.34 -21.65
CA GLU A 429 3.12 -4.15 -23.10
C GLU A 429 3.72 -5.20 -24.07
N ASP A 430 3.68 -6.51 -23.76
CA ASP A 430 4.26 -7.55 -24.63
C ASP A 430 3.24 -8.60 -25.13
N ASP A 431 1.96 -8.24 -25.20
CA ASP A 431 0.87 -9.11 -25.72
C ASP A 431 0.76 -9.13 -27.27
N PHE A 432 1.91 -9.03 -27.95
CA PHE A 432 2.03 -9.33 -29.38
C PHE A 432 3.22 -10.26 -29.62
N ASP A 433 3.09 -11.53 -29.22
CA ASP A 433 3.60 -12.64 -30.02
C ASP A 433 2.82 -13.92 -29.69
N ASP A 434 1.89 -14.24 -30.59
CA ASP A 434 1.22 -15.52 -30.72
C ASP A 434 2.27 -16.57 -31.12
N ASP A 435 2.80 -17.29 -30.14
CA ASP A 435 3.45 -18.58 -30.40
C ASP A 435 3.33 -19.48 -29.16
N HIS A 436 2.60 -20.59 -29.35
CA HIS A 436 2.62 -21.77 -28.50
C HIS A 436 4.06 -22.23 -28.21
N LYS A 437 4.71 -21.68 -27.18
CA LYS A 437 5.89 -22.29 -26.57
C LYS A 437 5.42 -23.40 -25.64
N SER A 438 5.50 -24.61 -26.16
CA SER A 438 5.35 -25.88 -25.45
C SER A 438 5.97 -25.87 -24.06
N ASP A 439 5.26 -26.46 -23.09
CA ASP A 439 5.58 -26.71 -21.67
C ASP A 439 6.87 -27.51 -21.38
N GLN A 440 7.93 -27.39 -22.18
CA GLN A 440 9.12 -28.25 -22.11
C GLN A 440 10.45 -27.53 -21.87
N ASP A 441 10.48 -26.18 -21.82
CA ASP A 441 11.73 -25.41 -21.61
C ASP A 441 11.64 -24.39 -20.45
N LYS A 442 11.17 -24.82 -19.26
CA LYS A 442 11.39 -24.09 -17.99
C LYS A 442 12.26 -24.96 -17.08
N THR A 443 13.57 -24.79 -17.17
CA THR A 443 14.58 -25.60 -16.47
C THR A 443 14.43 -25.47 -14.96
N CYS A 444 14.18 -26.59 -14.26
CA CYS A 444 14.30 -26.68 -12.80
C CYS A 444 15.63 -26.08 -12.33
N ASP A 445 15.65 -25.38 -11.19
CA ASP A 445 16.89 -24.95 -10.56
C ASP A 445 17.62 -26.15 -9.96
N PHE A 446 18.26 -26.96 -10.82
CA PHE A 446 19.00 -28.15 -10.44
C PHE A 446 20.09 -27.88 -9.38
N ASN A 447 20.53 -26.61 -9.25
CA ASN A 447 21.49 -26.18 -8.24
C ASN A 447 20.92 -26.16 -6.81
N VAL A 448 19.60 -25.98 -6.65
CA VAL A 448 18.96 -25.85 -5.33
C VAL A 448 18.14 -27.09 -4.96
N VAL A 449 17.50 -27.76 -5.92
CA VAL A 449 16.68 -28.96 -5.66
C VAL A 449 17.34 -30.28 -6.04
N GLY A 450 18.41 -30.25 -6.85
CA GLY A 450 19.14 -31.45 -7.30
C GLY A 450 18.59 -32.07 -8.58
N LYS A 451 19.29 -33.09 -9.09
CA LYS A 451 19.01 -33.72 -10.39
C LYS A 451 17.67 -34.45 -10.45
N LYS A 452 17.19 -34.93 -9.30
CA LYS A 452 15.87 -35.58 -9.15
C LYS A 452 14.87 -34.71 -8.38
N GLY A 453 15.25 -33.49 -8.00
CA GLY A 453 14.39 -32.57 -7.29
C GLY A 453 13.40 -31.89 -8.22
N HIS A 454 12.28 -31.48 -7.66
CA HIS A 454 11.24 -30.72 -8.34
C HIS A 454 10.93 -29.48 -7.51
N GLY A 455 11.22 -28.31 -8.05
CA GLY A 455 10.95 -27.03 -7.43
C GLY A 455 11.62 -25.87 -8.17
N TYR A 456 10.89 -24.77 -8.24
CA TYR A 456 11.31 -23.49 -8.82
C TYR A 456 11.54 -22.50 -7.69
N VAL A 457 12.60 -21.70 -7.77
CA VAL A 457 12.80 -20.59 -6.82
C VAL A 457 11.75 -19.52 -7.10
N CYS A 458 10.90 -19.22 -6.11
CA CYS A 458 9.91 -18.16 -6.22
C CYS A 458 10.62 -16.81 -6.00
N LYS A 459 10.77 -16.02 -7.05
CA LYS A 459 11.12 -14.60 -6.94
C LYS A 459 9.81 -13.83 -6.93
N ILE A 460 9.52 -13.16 -5.82
CA ILE A 460 8.43 -12.19 -5.77
C ILE A 460 8.94 -10.97 -6.53
N SER A 461 8.36 -10.67 -7.70
CA SER A 461 8.49 -9.35 -8.32
C SER A 461 7.84 -8.36 -7.37
N VAL A 462 8.66 -7.44 -6.84
CA VAL A 462 8.19 -6.33 -6.03
C VAL A 462 7.60 -5.30 -6.99
N GLU A 463 6.39 -5.57 -7.46
CA GLU A 463 5.47 -4.53 -7.92
C GLU A 463 4.42 -4.39 -6.81
N CYS A 464 4.87 -3.87 -5.67
CA CYS A 464 3.99 -3.27 -4.67
C CYS A 464 4.42 -1.81 -4.63
N ASP A 465 3.45 -0.89 -4.60
CA ASP A 465 3.61 0.55 -4.76
C ASP A 465 4.85 1.10 -4.05
N GLU A 466 5.46 2.17 -4.60
CA GLU A 466 6.69 2.81 -4.08
C GLU A 466 6.60 3.26 -2.60
N GLU A 467 5.41 3.24 -1.98
CA GLU A 467 5.20 3.48 -0.55
C GLU A 467 5.40 2.23 0.35
N ASP A 468 5.46 1.03 -0.25
CA ASP A 468 5.64 -0.27 0.39
C ASP A 468 7.03 -0.87 0.11
N GLU A 469 8.04 -0.03 -0.21
CA GLU A 469 9.47 -0.38 -0.26
C GLU A 469 10.08 -0.71 1.14
N GLY A 470 9.31 -1.40 1.97
CA GLY A 470 9.81 -2.22 3.04
C GLY A 470 10.26 -3.57 2.49
N VAL A 471 11.52 -3.67 2.05
CA VAL A 471 12.25 -4.93 1.87
C VAL A 471 11.71 -5.99 2.84
N ILE A 472 11.18 -7.10 2.32
CA ILE A 472 10.70 -8.23 3.11
C ILE A 472 11.90 -8.89 3.81
N GLU A 473 12.41 -8.27 4.88
CA GLU A 473 13.49 -8.81 5.71
C GLU A 473 12.97 -9.78 6.78
N ASP A 474 11.67 -9.75 7.09
CA ASP A 474 11.08 -10.54 8.18
C ASP A 474 10.52 -11.89 7.71
N VAL A 475 11.23 -12.60 6.82
CA VAL A 475 10.82 -13.98 6.45
C VAL A 475 11.00 -14.93 7.64
N TRP A 476 12.02 -14.69 8.47
CA TRP A 476 12.16 -15.30 9.80
C TRP A 476 13.17 -14.45 10.58
N GLY A 477 12.72 -13.30 11.07
CA GLY A 477 13.57 -12.35 11.78
C GLY A 477 14.15 -12.98 13.04
N LYS A 478 15.48 -12.88 13.21
CA LYS A 478 16.14 -13.11 14.50
C LYS A 478 15.35 -12.37 15.57
N ALA A 479 14.99 -13.06 16.64
CA ALA A 479 14.55 -12.39 17.86
C ALA A 479 15.61 -11.35 18.20
N THR A 480 15.22 -10.06 18.18
CA THR A 480 15.97 -8.90 18.67
C THR A 480 17.28 -9.29 19.35
N ASP A 481 18.34 -9.45 18.56
CA ASP A 481 19.66 -9.73 19.12
C ASP A 481 20.20 -8.39 19.63
N GLU A 482 20.80 -8.46 20.81
CA GLU A 482 21.27 -7.36 21.62
C GLU A 482 22.48 -6.67 20.97
N SER A 483 22.26 -5.86 19.93
CA SER A 483 23.26 -4.94 19.41
C SER A 483 22.57 -3.86 18.57
N ILE A 484 22.27 -2.74 19.20
CA ILE A 484 22.23 -1.46 18.50
C ILE A 484 23.69 -1.19 18.13
N GLU A 485 24.12 -1.71 16.98
CA GLU A 485 25.29 -1.18 16.30
C GLU A 485 24.77 -0.12 15.33
N ASP A 486 25.19 1.11 15.60
CA ASP A 486 24.98 2.30 14.80
C ASP A 486 25.63 2.08 13.42
N ASP A 487 24.82 1.73 12.42
CA ASP A 487 25.22 1.91 11.02
C ASP A 487 24.50 3.14 10.47
N ASP A 488 25.25 4.24 10.48
CA ASP A 488 24.99 5.45 9.71
C ASP A 488 25.17 5.12 8.22
N GLU A 489 24.08 4.84 7.51
CA GLU A 489 24.03 5.02 6.06
C GLU A 489 23.11 6.20 5.73
N GLU A 490 23.73 7.25 5.18
CA GLU A 490 23.06 8.41 4.61
C GLU A 490 22.16 7.99 3.45
N SER A 491 20.84 8.03 3.67
CA SER A 491 19.85 8.10 2.60
C SER A 491 19.36 9.54 2.50
N GLU A 492 19.69 10.21 1.41
CA GLU A 492 19.14 11.53 1.08
C GLU A 492 17.62 11.43 0.93
N SER A 493 16.91 11.96 1.93
CA SER A 493 15.48 12.21 1.84
C SER A 493 15.27 13.61 1.28
N SER A 494 14.57 13.64 0.15
CA SER A 494 13.92 14.81 -0.43
C SER A 494 13.28 15.68 0.67
N SER A 495 13.72 16.93 0.72
CA SER A 495 13.31 17.94 1.68
C SER A 495 11.95 18.52 1.28
N SER A 496 10.88 18.12 2.00
CA SER A 496 9.71 18.99 2.18
C SER A 496 9.87 19.70 3.53
N GLU A 497 10.40 20.92 3.48
CA GLU A 497 10.51 21.77 4.66
C GLU A 497 9.11 22.28 5.05
N ILE A 498 8.52 21.69 6.09
CA ILE A 498 7.42 22.30 6.84
C ILE A 498 8.02 22.90 8.11
N LEU A 499 8.05 24.23 8.15
CA LEU A 499 8.57 25.06 9.23
C LEU A 499 7.85 24.79 10.56
N SER A 500 8.64 24.54 11.62
CA SER A 500 8.16 24.46 13.01
C SER A 500 7.75 25.85 13.53
N PRO A 501 6.57 26.03 14.14
CA PRO A 501 6.15 27.31 14.71
C PRO A 501 6.76 27.48 16.10
N GLY A 502 7.80 28.30 16.24
CA GLY A 502 8.39 28.55 17.56
C GLY A 502 9.62 29.44 17.66
N GLU A 503 10.18 29.96 16.57
CA GLU A 503 11.26 30.95 16.65
C GLU A 503 10.72 32.36 16.45
N ALA A 504 10.85 33.15 17.51
CA ALA A 504 10.52 34.56 17.53
C ALA A 504 11.27 35.28 16.39
N VAL A 505 10.48 35.80 15.44
CA VAL A 505 10.90 36.77 14.43
C VAL A 505 11.61 37.93 15.11
N SER A 506 12.94 37.97 15.00
CA SER A 506 13.67 39.22 14.99
C SER A 506 13.49 39.83 13.60
N ASP A 507 12.62 40.85 13.53
CA ASP A 507 12.62 41.88 12.49
C ASP A 507 14.06 42.28 12.19
N GLU A 508 14.52 42.08 10.95
CA GLU A 508 15.31 43.01 10.12
C GLU A 508 15.64 42.33 8.77
N SER A 509 14.74 42.44 7.78
CA SER A 509 15.08 42.53 6.35
C SER A 509 13.83 42.80 5.50
N GLU A 510 13.44 44.08 5.43
CA GLU A 510 12.53 44.55 4.38
C GLU A 510 13.24 44.43 3.02
N GLY A 511 12.78 43.53 2.13
CA GLY A 511 13.13 43.61 0.70
C GLY A 511 13.12 42.35 -0.19
N GLY A 512 12.29 41.32 0.01
CA GLY A 512 12.39 40.10 -0.82
C GLY A 512 11.14 39.23 -1.02
N GLY A 513 9.94 39.82 -1.14
CA GLY A 513 8.68 39.05 -1.19
C GLY A 513 8.06 38.78 -2.58
N TYR A 514 8.51 39.42 -3.65
CA TYR A 514 7.83 39.32 -4.97
C TYR A 514 8.56 38.44 -6.00
N ASP A 515 9.87 38.27 -5.84
CA ASP A 515 10.68 37.56 -6.85
C ASP A 515 10.56 36.03 -6.72
N ASP A 516 10.29 35.50 -5.52
CA ASP A 516 10.24 34.05 -5.29
C ASP A 516 8.96 33.42 -5.88
N GLU A 517 7.78 34.02 -5.64
CA GLU A 517 6.51 33.60 -6.23
C GLU A 517 6.52 33.68 -7.77
N THR A 518 7.15 34.74 -8.31
CA THR A 518 7.30 34.94 -9.75
C THR A 518 8.21 33.89 -10.38
N ASN A 519 9.27 33.48 -9.67
CA ASN A 519 10.20 32.44 -10.11
C ASN A 519 9.58 31.04 -10.02
N GLN A 520 8.80 30.74 -8.97
CA GLN A 520 8.07 29.48 -8.85
C GLN A 520 7.05 29.32 -9.97
N PHE A 521 6.25 30.35 -10.25
CA PHE A 521 5.34 30.34 -11.40
C PHE A 521 6.08 30.18 -12.73
N TYR A 522 7.24 30.84 -12.90
CA TYR A 522 8.04 30.70 -14.11
C TYR A 522 8.49 29.25 -14.36
N ASN A 523 8.91 28.55 -13.30
CA ASN A 523 9.33 27.16 -13.38
C ASN A 523 8.13 26.24 -13.71
N GLU A 524 6.98 26.43 -13.07
CA GLU A 524 5.77 25.63 -13.34
C GLU A 524 5.25 25.82 -14.77
N VAL A 525 5.28 27.05 -15.29
CA VAL A 525 4.92 27.35 -16.68
C VAL A 525 5.91 26.68 -17.65
N LEU A 526 7.19 26.67 -17.31
CA LEU A 526 8.22 26.04 -18.12
C LEU A 526 8.03 24.52 -18.18
N GLU A 527 7.82 23.87 -17.04
CA GLU A 527 7.52 22.42 -16.95
C GLU A 527 6.24 22.06 -17.71
N SER A 528 5.18 22.86 -17.56
CA SER A 528 3.91 22.68 -18.29
C SER A 528 4.11 22.75 -19.81
N LEU A 529 4.98 23.64 -20.28
CA LEU A 529 5.33 23.75 -21.70
C LEU A 529 6.21 22.59 -22.18
N GLN A 530 7.14 22.09 -21.36
CA GLN A 530 7.95 20.91 -21.69
C GLN A 530 7.07 19.65 -21.81
N ARG A 531 6.24 19.36 -20.79
CA ARG A 531 5.25 18.27 -20.81
C ARG A 531 4.31 18.39 -22.00
N GLY A 532 3.87 19.62 -22.31
CA GLY A 532 3.04 19.92 -23.47
C GLY A 532 3.66 19.45 -24.80
N ILE A 533 4.98 19.57 -24.96
CA ILE A 533 5.70 19.11 -26.16
C ILE A 533 5.87 17.58 -26.16
N GLU A 534 6.23 16.98 -25.02
CA GLU A 534 6.50 15.54 -24.90
C GLU A 534 5.23 14.70 -25.11
N GLU A 535 4.15 15.04 -24.41
CA GLU A 535 2.87 14.33 -24.46
C GLU A 535 1.96 14.80 -25.62
N LYS A 536 2.35 15.87 -26.33
CA LYS A 536 1.55 16.54 -27.37
C LYS A 536 0.15 16.93 -26.88
N VAL A 537 0.10 17.53 -25.69
CA VAL A 537 -1.13 17.97 -25.03
C VAL A 537 -1.87 19.02 -25.89
N ASN A 538 -3.21 18.97 -25.91
CA ASN A 538 -4.01 20.00 -26.58
C ASN A 538 -3.75 21.37 -25.93
N SER A 539 -3.54 22.40 -26.76
CA SER A 539 -3.26 23.77 -26.31
C SER A 539 -4.31 24.33 -25.35
N GLU A 540 -5.57 23.87 -25.43
CA GLU A 540 -6.63 24.27 -24.50
C GLU A 540 -6.38 23.80 -23.05
N ASN A 541 -5.81 22.61 -22.85
CA ASN A 541 -5.49 22.10 -21.51
C ASN A 541 -4.31 22.87 -20.91
N THR A 542 -3.27 23.13 -21.70
CA THR A 542 -2.13 23.96 -21.26
C THR A 542 -2.57 25.39 -20.91
N ILE A 543 -3.58 25.94 -21.58
CA ILE A 543 -4.18 27.22 -21.19
C ILE A 543 -4.83 27.13 -19.81
N LEU A 544 -5.54 26.03 -19.50
CA LEU A 544 -6.20 25.84 -18.21
C LEU A 544 -5.17 25.71 -17.09
N GLU A 545 -4.09 24.96 -17.31
CA GLU A 545 -2.97 24.84 -16.36
C GLU A 545 -2.37 26.22 -16.05
N ILE A 546 -1.96 26.98 -17.07
CA ILE A 546 -1.36 28.30 -16.86
C ILE A 546 -2.32 29.29 -16.18
N ASN A 547 -3.63 29.21 -16.46
CA ASN A 547 -4.61 30.05 -15.75
C ASN A 547 -4.80 29.60 -14.30
N ALA A 548 -4.79 28.30 -14.02
CA ALA A 548 -4.84 27.78 -12.66
C ALA A 548 -3.62 28.25 -11.86
N SER A 549 -2.41 28.11 -12.41
CA SER A 549 -1.16 28.58 -11.79
C SER A 549 -1.19 30.11 -11.62
N LYS A 550 -1.67 30.87 -12.62
CA LYS A 550 -1.85 32.33 -12.49
C LYS A 550 -2.74 32.68 -11.29
N HIS A 551 -3.84 31.95 -11.09
CA HIS A 551 -4.74 32.17 -9.97
C HIS A 551 -4.12 31.73 -8.64
N ALA A 552 -3.29 30.68 -8.64
CA ALA A 552 -2.57 30.20 -7.47
C ALA A 552 -1.56 31.23 -6.95
N TYR A 553 -0.72 31.78 -7.83
CA TYR A 553 0.30 32.79 -7.45
C TYR A 553 -0.19 34.25 -7.55
N ASN A 554 -1.47 34.47 -7.85
CA ASN A 554 -2.06 35.81 -7.98
C ASN A 554 -1.30 36.77 -8.94
N ILE A 555 -0.80 36.23 -10.06
CA ILE A 555 0.04 36.98 -11.01
C ILE A 555 -0.83 37.76 -12.00
N THR A 556 -0.40 38.98 -12.34
CA THR A 556 -1.15 39.82 -13.29
C THR A 556 -1.05 39.28 -14.71
N ILE A 557 -2.05 39.55 -15.55
CA ILE A 557 -2.03 39.09 -16.96
C ILE A 557 -0.81 39.61 -17.73
N LYS A 558 -0.29 40.77 -17.33
CA LYS A 558 0.91 41.38 -17.89
C LYS A 558 2.15 40.53 -17.61
N GLU A 559 2.36 40.18 -16.35
CA GLU A 559 3.49 39.34 -15.92
C GLU A 559 3.39 37.94 -16.52
N VAL A 560 2.18 37.35 -16.59
CA VAL A 560 1.97 36.06 -17.27
C VAL A 560 2.43 36.12 -18.72
N ASN A 561 2.06 37.17 -19.47
CA ASN A 561 2.48 37.33 -20.87
C ASN A 561 4.01 37.41 -20.97
N THR A 562 4.66 38.14 -20.07
CA THR A 562 6.12 38.28 -20.05
C THR A 562 6.83 36.96 -19.73
N LEU A 563 6.37 36.26 -18.70
CA LEU A 563 6.97 35.02 -18.22
C LEU A 563 6.72 33.85 -19.18
N LEU A 564 5.53 33.75 -19.77
CA LEU A 564 5.19 32.74 -20.77
C LEU A 564 6.08 32.87 -22.01
N ILE A 565 6.30 34.08 -22.49
CA ILE A 565 7.17 34.33 -23.64
C ILE A 565 8.63 34.04 -23.29
N LYS A 566 9.08 34.45 -22.11
CA LYS A 566 10.42 34.13 -21.61
C LYS A 566 10.64 32.62 -21.44
N ALA A 567 9.64 31.88 -20.99
CA ALA A 567 9.69 30.43 -20.83
C ALA A 567 9.76 29.75 -22.21
N LEU A 568 8.88 30.15 -23.14
CA LEU A 568 8.85 29.60 -24.50
C LEU A 568 10.16 29.82 -25.27
N LEU A 569 10.82 30.97 -25.06
CA LEU A 569 12.13 31.26 -25.64
C LEU A 569 13.27 30.46 -24.97
N LYS A 570 13.11 30.02 -23.72
CA LYS A 570 14.09 29.23 -22.97
C LYS A 570 14.01 27.72 -23.25
N LEU A 571 12.84 27.19 -23.66
CA LEU A 571 12.66 25.76 -23.97
C LEU A 571 13.76 25.15 -24.87
N PRO A 572 14.18 25.78 -25.98
CA PRO A 572 15.22 25.20 -26.84
C PRO A 572 16.61 25.22 -26.21
N LEU A 573 16.87 26.10 -25.23
CA LEU A 573 18.17 26.22 -24.55
C LEU A 573 18.39 25.13 -23.52
N GLU A 574 17.33 24.65 -22.88
CA GLU A 574 17.41 23.57 -21.88
C GLU A 574 17.60 22.19 -22.52
N SER A 575 17.18 22.02 -23.77
CA SER A 575 17.40 20.78 -24.55
C SER A 575 18.88 20.49 -24.91
N GLY A 576 19.82 21.33 -24.47
CA GLY A 576 21.27 21.05 -24.47
C GLY A 576 21.99 21.09 -25.83
N GLN A 577 21.31 21.42 -26.94
CA GLN A 577 21.87 21.33 -28.30
C GLN A 577 21.89 22.65 -29.09
N VAL A 578 22.17 23.79 -28.44
CA VAL A 578 22.20 25.07 -29.16
C VAL A 578 23.47 25.86 -28.88
N SER A 579 24.37 25.90 -29.88
CA SER A 579 25.53 26.79 -29.89
C SER A 579 25.53 27.77 -31.05
N THR A 580 24.61 27.64 -32.02
CA THR A 580 24.52 28.53 -33.19
C THR A 580 23.11 29.08 -33.41
N PRO A 581 22.96 30.31 -33.95
CA PRO A 581 21.65 30.92 -34.24
C PRO A 581 20.77 30.10 -35.19
N GLN A 582 21.37 29.29 -36.08
CA GLN A 582 20.63 28.46 -37.03
C GLN A 582 20.02 27.22 -36.39
N GLN A 583 20.73 26.58 -35.44
CA GLN A 583 20.22 25.44 -34.67
C GLN A 583 19.12 25.85 -33.70
N TYR A 584 19.21 27.07 -33.14
CA TYR A 584 18.13 27.62 -32.32
C TYR A 584 16.84 27.76 -33.13
N LEU A 585 16.94 28.30 -34.35
CA LEU A 585 15.78 28.50 -35.24
C LEU A 585 15.11 27.20 -35.68
N SER A 586 15.87 26.14 -35.93
CA SER A 586 15.30 24.84 -36.29
C SER A 586 14.53 24.21 -35.14
N SER A 587 14.98 24.42 -33.90
CA SER A 587 14.40 23.81 -32.70
C SER A 587 13.20 24.60 -32.16
N ILE A 588 13.22 25.93 -32.28
CA ILE A 588 12.12 26.78 -31.79
C ILE A 588 10.91 26.82 -32.74
N LYS A 589 11.11 26.66 -34.05
CA LYS A 589 10.02 26.76 -35.03
C LYS A 589 8.89 25.73 -34.82
N PRO A 590 9.17 24.45 -34.55
CA PRO A 590 8.15 23.47 -34.16
C PRO A 590 7.39 23.87 -32.89
N SER A 591 8.10 24.32 -31.85
CA SER A 591 7.49 24.73 -30.57
C SER A 591 6.58 25.96 -30.75
N LEU A 592 7.00 26.93 -31.57
CA LEU A 592 6.18 28.11 -31.90
C LEU A 592 4.93 27.76 -32.71
N GLN A 593 5.01 26.76 -33.61
CA GLN A 593 3.85 26.27 -34.36
C GLN A 593 2.87 25.54 -33.45
N PHE A 594 3.39 24.70 -32.55
CA PHE A 594 2.58 23.94 -31.60
C PHE A 594 1.85 24.86 -30.61
N PHE A 595 2.56 25.83 -30.02
CA PHE A 595 1.97 26.78 -29.06
C PHE A 595 1.32 28.01 -29.70
N HIS A 596 1.14 28.04 -31.02
CA HIS A 596 0.49 29.18 -31.69
C HIS A 596 -0.91 29.47 -31.13
N ALA A 597 -1.72 28.43 -30.95
CA ALA A 597 -3.07 28.55 -30.41
C ALA A 597 -3.06 29.10 -28.96
N LEU A 598 -2.10 28.62 -28.15
CA LEU A 598 -1.87 29.10 -26.77
C LEU A 598 -1.57 30.61 -26.75
N VAL A 599 -0.52 31.01 -27.49
CA VAL A 599 -0.04 32.41 -27.52
C VAL A 599 -1.11 33.36 -28.08
N SER A 600 -1.89 32.94 -29.07
CA SER A 600 -2.98 33.75 -29.67
C SER A 600 -4.12 34.11 -28.70
N LYS A 601 -4.28 33.35 -27.61
CA LYS A 601 -5.31 33.61 -26.60
C LYS A 601 -4.85 34.65 -25.57
N TYR A 602 -3.56 34.66 -25.24
CA TYR A 602 -2.94 35.59 -24.30
C TYR A 602 -2.59 36.93 -24.96
N ILE A 603 -2.10 36.91 -26.20
CA ILE A 603 -1.69 38.09 -26.95
C ILE A 603 -2.82 38.52 -27.91
N ARG A 604 -3.68 39.43 -27.45
CA ARG A 604 -4.80 39.97 -28.25
C ARG A 604 -4.88 41.48 -28.28
N SER A 605 -4.58 42.13 -27.15
CA SER A 605 -4.60 43.58 -27.04
C SER A 605 -3.28 44.18 -27.53
N ALA A 606 -3.32 45.44 -27.98
CA ALA A 606 -2.12 46.17 -28.37
C ALA A 606 -1.11 46.32 -27.21
N GLU A 607 -1.59 46.32 -25.96
CA GLU A 607 -0.75 46.34 -24.75
C GLU A 607 -0.05 44.99 -24.55
N SER A 608 -0.76 43.86 -24.66
CA SER A 608 -0.16 42.52 -24.55
C SER A 608 0.87 42.21 -25.65
N GLN A 609 0.67 42.77 -26.85
CA GLN A 609 1.64 42.69 -27.94
C GLN A 609 2.92 43.47 -27.63
N LEU A 610 2.80 44.63 -26.96
CA LEU A 610 3.94 45.43 -26.54
C LEU A 610 4.70 44.74 -25.41
N ASP A 611 3.99 44.17 -24.43
CA ASP A 611 4.59 43.38 -23.33
C ASP A 611 5.39 42.19 -23.87
N CYS A 612 4.88 41.49 -24.88
CA CYS A 612 5.60 40.42 -25.57
C CYS A 612 6.90 40.92 -26.21
N LEU A 613 6.86 42.06 -26.91
CA LEU A 613 8.05 42.64 -27.55
C LEU A 613 9.10 43.09 -26.53
N THR A 614 8.68 43.69 -25.41
CA THR A 614 9.58 44.02 -24.30
C THR A 614 10.21 42.76 -23.69
N SER A 615 9.46 41.66 -23.61
CA SER A 615 9.97 40.39 -23.07
C SER A 615 11.02 39.75 -23.98
N ILE A 616 10.82 39.82 -25.30
CA ILE A 616 11.84 39.41 -26.29
C ILE A 616 13.07 40.32 -26.17
N GLU A 617 12.89 41.63 -25.98
CA GLU A 617 13.98 42.58 -25.78
C GLU A 617 14.86 42.21 -24.58
N ASP A 618 14.24 41.92 -23.44
CA ASP A 618 14.98 41.55 -22.23
C ASP A 618 15.68 40.19 -22.36
N PHE A 619 15.07 39.26 -23.11
CA PHE A 619 15.72 37.99 -23.46
C PHE A 619 16.88 38.18 -24.45
N MET A 620 16.77 39.12 -25.41
CA MET A 620 17.85 39.49 -26.33
C MET A 620 19.04 40.12 -25.59
N LYS A 621 18.78 40.94 -24.57
CA LYS A 621 19.85 41.50 -23.70
C LYS A 621 20.58 40.40 -22.93
N SER A 622 19.85 39.40 -22.46
CA SER A 622 20.40 38.31 -21.65
C SER A 622 21.22 37.29 -22.48
N ASN A 623 20.89 37.13 -23.76
CA ASN A 623 21.53 36.14 -24.66
C ASN A 623 22.02 36.79 -25.97
N GLU A 624 23.18 37.46 -25.91
CA GLU A 624 23.72 38.25 -27.03
C GLU A 624 23.96 37.43 -28.32
N ASP A 625 24.27 36.13 -28.20
CA ASP A 625 24.62 35.27 -29.35
C ASP A 625 23.40 34.86 -30.20
N ILE A 626 22.17 34.95 -29.66
CA ILE A 626 20.93 34.45 -30.27
C ILE A 626 20.09 35.59 -30.89
N ALA A 627 20.49 36.86 -30.67
CA ALA A 627 19.77 38.04 -31.16
C ALA A 627 19.37 38.01 -32.65
N PRO A 628 20.20 37.54 -33.62
CA PRO A 628 19.80 37.45 -35.03
C PRO A 628 18.69 36.44 -35.31
N ALA A 629 18.55 35.41 -34.46
CA ALA A 629 17.48 34.42 -34.55
C ALA A 629 16.16 34.97 -34.00
N LEU A 630 16.20 35.75 -32.92
CA LEU A 630 15.01 36.33 -32.29
C LEU A 630 14.28 37.31 -33.21
N ILE A 631 14.99 38.03 -34.08
CA ILE A 631 14.35 38.88 -35.11
C ILE A 631 13.58 38.06 -36.14
N LYS A 632 14.05 36.85 -36.47
CA LYS A 632 13.28 35.93 -37.32
C LYS A 632 12.10 35.30 -36.59
N VAL A 633 12.14 35.19 -35.27
CA VAL A 633 10.97 34.81 -34.45
C VAL A 633 9.91 35.93 -34.49
N ILE A 634 10.32 37.20 -34.42
CA ILE A 634 9.41 38.35 -34.59
C ILE A 634 8.77 38.33 -35.99
N HIS A 635 9.55 38.06 -37.04
CA HIS A 635 9.03 37.87 -38.39
C HIS A 635 8.02 36.71 -38.46
N PHE A 636 8.30 35.58 -37.80
CA PHE A 636 7.37 34.44 -37.76
C PHE A 636 6.04 34.78 -37.06
N TRP A 637 6.08 35.57 -35.98
CA TRP A 637 4.86 36.03 -35.29
C TRP A 637 4.09 37.09 -36.07
N TYR A 638 4.79 37.89 -36.89
CA TYR A 638 4.15 38.78 -37.86
C TYR A 638 3.42 37.97 -38.96
N ASP A 639 4.09 36.99 -39.58
CA ASP A 639 3.48 36.11 -40.62
C ASP A 639 2.26 35.32 -40.11
N LYS A 640 2.17 35.10 -38.80
CA LYS A 640 1.07 34.41 -38.12
C LYS A 640 0.01 35.36 -37.56
N GLU A 641 0.06 36.64 -37.89
CA GLU A 641 -0.89 37.69 -37.46
C GLU A 641 -0.98 37.88 -35.93
N LEU A 642 0.01 37.40 -35.16
CA LEU A 642 0.06 37.60 -33.70
C LEU A 642 0.49 39.01 -33.32
N LEU A 643 1.38 39.63 -34.12
CA LEU A 643 1.88 40.98 -33.93
C LEU A 643 1.45 41.87 -35.09
N LYS A 644 0.83 43.01 -34.78
CA LYS A 644 0.42 44.00 -35.79
C LYS A 644 1.53 45.00 -36.05
N GLU A 645 1.67 45.39 -37.31
CA GLU A 645 2.64 46.40 -37.77
C GLU A 645 2.69 47.70 -36.94
N PRO A 646 1.56 48.37 -36.60
CA PRO A 646 1.60 49.61 -35.83
C PRO A 646 2.23 49.44 -34.44
N VAL A 647 2.15 48.25 -33.85
CA VAL A 647 2.72 47.95 -32.53
C VAL A 647 4.23 47.71 -32.63
N ILE A 648 4.69 47.04 -33.70
CA ILE A 648 6.12 46.84 -33.96
C ILE A 648 6.82 48.18 -34.22
N ILE A 649 6.18 49.07 -35.00
CA ILE A 649 6.71 50.42 -35.28
C ILE A 649 6.73 51.27 -34.01
N LYS A 650 5.69 51.16 -33.16
CA LYS A 650 5.64 51.86 -31.88
C LYS A 650 6.73 51.39 -30.92
N TRP A 651 6.89 50.07 -30.77
CA TRP A 651 7.99 49.49 -30.01
C TRP A 651 9.34 50.00 -30.55
N PHE A 652 9.55 50.00 -31.86
CA PHE A 652 10.82 50.45 -32.45
C PHE A 652 11.20 51.90 -32.09
N LYS A 653 10.20 52.79 -32.05
CA LYS A 653 10.38 54.20 -31.68
C LYS A 653 10.71 54.37 -30.20
N ASP A 654 10.20 53.48 -29.34
CA ASP A 654 10.35 53.52 -27.90
C ASP A 654 11.61 52.76 -27.40
N LEU A 655 12.46 52.20 -28.29
CA LEU A 655 13.70 51.50 -27.90
C LEU A 655 14.67 52.41 -27.11
N SER A 656 15.18 51.88 -26.01
CA SER A 656 16.18 52.52 -25.14
C SER A 656 17.57 52.65 -25.81
N PRO A 657 18.39 53.67 -25.48
CA PRO A 657 19.70 53.90 -26.10
C PRO A 657 20.76 52.80 -25.82
N GLU A 658 20.51 51.89 -24.88
CA GLU A 658 21.40 50.76 -24.56
C GLU A 658 21.23 49.56 -25.52
N SER A 659 20.20 49.59 -26.37
CA SER A 659 19.83 48.50 -27.29
C SER A 659 20.31 48.71 -28.75
N ASP A 660 21.39 49.47 -28.95
CA ASP A 660 21.90 49.88 -30.27
C ASP A 660 22.25 48.73 -31.23
N LYS A 661 22.62 47.54 -30.72
CA LYS A 661 22.87 46.35 -31.56
C LYS A 661 21.56 45.69 -32.03
N VAL A 662 20.55 45.60 -31.15
CA VAL A 662 19.19 45.13 -31.48
C VAL A 662 18.58 46.07 -32.52
N ARG A 663 18.73 47.38 -32.31
CA ARG A 663 18.32 48.41 -33.28
C ARG A 663 18.95 48.19 -34.65
N LYS A 664 20.28 47.99 -34.73
CA LYS A 664 20.98 47.74 -36.01
C LYS A 664 20.47 46.52 -36.79
N GLN A 665 20.14 45.44 -36.10
CA GLN A 665 19.63 44.23 -36.75
C GLN A 665 18.13 44.33 -37.07
N ALA A 666 17.34 44.99 -36.22
CA ALA A 666 15.93 45.25 -36.46
C ALA A 666 15.70 46.29 -37.57
N THR A 667 16.63 47.23 -37.80
CA THR A 667 16.51 48.22 -38.88
C THR A 667 16.29 47.55 -40.23
N THR A 668 17.02 46.49 -40.57
CA THR A 668 16.84 45.77 -41.86
C THR A 668 15.44 45.18 -42.01
N PHE A 669 14.87 44.64 -40.92
CA PHE A 669 13.51 44.09 -40.90
C PHE A 669 12.43 45.18 -40.96
N ILE A 670 12.66 46.31 -40.32
CA ILE A 670 11.71 47.42 -40.27
C ILE A 670 11.69 48.21 -41.58
N THR A 671 12.85 48.38 -42.23
CA THR A 671 12.89 48.93 -43.59
C THR A 671 12.12 48.04 -44.56
N TRP A 672 12.22 46.70 -44.41
CA TRP A 672 11.44 45.75 -45.20
C TRP A 672 9.93 45.86 -44.93
N LEU A 673 9.50 45.93 -43.66
CA LEU A 673 8.09 46.13 -43.28
C LEU A 673 7.52 47.41 -43.91
N GLN A 674 8.24 48.53 -43.82
CA GLN A 674 7.81 49.81 -44.38
C GLN A 674 7.70 49.78 -45.91
N THR A 675 8.61 49.10 -46.61
CA THR A 675 8.54 48.95 -48.08
C THR A 675 7.46 47.98 -48.55
N ALA A 676 7.14 46.96 -47.75
CA ALA A 676 6.12 45.97 -48.11
C ALA A 676 4.68 46.54 -48.00
N ASP A 677 4.46 47.46 -47.06
CA ASP A 677 3.16 48.13 -46.87
C ASP A 677 2.93 49.25 -47.92
N GLU A 678 4.01 49.91 -48.37
CA GLU A 678 3.95 50.85 -49.50
C GLU A 678 3.55 50.16 -50.82
N GLU A 679 3.97 48.92 -51.08
CA GLU A 679 3.53 48.16 -52.27
C GLU A 679 2.07 47.64 -52.15
N SER A 680 1.60 47.27 -50.95
CA SER A 680 0.22 46.79 -50.75
C SER A 680 -0.83 47.90 -50.82
N SER A 681 -0.45 49.14 -50.49
CA SER A 681 -1.36 50.30 -50.53
C SER A 681 -1.47 50.93 -51.93
N GLU A 682 -0.51 50.66 -52.84
CA GLU A 682 -0.61 51.07 -54.24
C GLU A 682 -1.56 50.19 -55.07
N ASP A 683 -1.75 48.92 -54.71
CA ASP A 683 -2.63 48.00 -55.44
C ASP A 683 -4.14 48.22 -55.18
N GLU A 684 -4.55 48.69 -53.99
CA GLU A 684 -5.97 48.96 -53.68
C GLU A 684 -6.51 50.23 -54.35
N VAL A 685 -5.65 51.17 -54.77
CA VAL A 685 -6.07 52.43 -55.42
C VAL A 685 -6.24 52.28 -56.95
N SER A 686 -5.95 51.09 -57.51
CA SER A 686 -6.03 50.85 -58.97
C SER A 686 -7.33 50.18 -59.45
N SER A 687 -8.33 49.97 -58.59
CA SER A 687 -9.58 49.26 -58.93
C SER A 687 -10.89 50.07 -58.79
N GLU A 688 -10.83 51.38 -58.53
CA GLU A 688 -11.99 52.28 -58.65
C GLU A 688 -11.66 53.47 -59.57
N ASP A 689 -11.79 53.26 -60.89
CA ASP A 689 -12.29 54.24 -61.87
C ASP A 689 -12.65 53.58 -63.22
#